data_AF-A0A1V4CH57-F1
#
_entry.id   AF-A0A1V4CH57-F1
#
_cell.length_a   1.000
_cell.length_b   1.000
_cell.length_c   1.000
_cell.angle_alpha   90.00
_cell.angle_beta   90.00
_cell.angle_gamma   90.00
#
_symmetry.space_group_name_H-M   'P 1'
#
loop_
_entity.id
_entity.type
_entity.pdbx_description
1 polymer ?
#
loop_
_entity_poly.entity_id
_entity_poly.type
_entity_poly.pdbx_seq_one_letter_code
_entity_poly.pdbx_strand_id
1 'polypeptide(L)'
;MATMSLWHDHDLRYTLEDLERFNAQFPAARGPRGMFLKQSSDGAIYFAKPALYAVFNAPFYGAFGTTGFIIFNLMAIAIMAALTHQIARRIYGYTLSHLMTAALFLMGPFMAWTMVVHPDLFIALLLYTGGYLALTQNRSSGWWAAGLLLGMALAEKPTFVVALPFLLLCVPGPKFRTYGWIVFGLLAGWLIPTLVNLSQDGNLLAYQGIRFYVGEPPFPLEAGWTSPKTGGFGHIFDTSFLLRAMTGNLALVPTIVFEFIFGRQTGMLLYFPVALVFLFTALTRRNINALLICIGLFAYLLLYALAFPSNGFGGGASYGSRYLMQALPLLMLALLPLIKSTPPAGRLVPSQLLGVSAVLASLVFQHGTLPPSGKLVQNPTTFLLNTPATLFPLEDRLLPWIPIFTSHFRVDNTTAEASLFSKDATWLDKYVDGKIVRQLTLYQHNADQALPALYIHSSVHARVDIKNGGTPIWTGSISPQKVLDLPLDQSFFQHEAFDLLDKKTKRWGAFSIELQSVATAEKPAYASFELTTDSAPVPIPFDRIISIHEFNQHGIIPRFHWSYMEEWGQWTDGEYAELLIPLPDNLPDGTEIQITATAFLARNQPRQSIEVFLNGEKQYDHTFSSPGPITLQVPVGQLVKRNAVSIGFRMRNPTTPLAQGISQDDRKLGLGLHNLMFTRRSATSAGTP
;
A
#
# COMPACT_ATOMS: atom_id res chain seq x y z
N MET A 1 18.15 12.51 6.92
CA MET A 1 19.11 13.30 6.11
C MET A 1 18.89 14.80 6.30
N ALA A 2 17.75 15.40 5.96
CA ALA A 2 17.52 16.85 6.18
C ALA A 2 17.88 17.36 7.59
N THR A 3 17.49 16.65 8.65
CA THR A 3 17.89 17.00 10.04
C THR A 3 19.39 16.89 10.29
N MET A 4 20.08 15.96 9.62
CA MET A 4 21.53 15.79 9.75
C MET A 4 22.26 16.94 9.05
N SER A 5 21.83 17.32 7.84
CA SER A 5 22.33 18.50 7.12
C SER A 5 22.13 19.78 7.94
N LEU A 6 20.94 20.00 8.50
CA LEU A 6 20.70 21.14 9.40
C LEU A 6 21.61 21.16 10.65
N TRP A 7 21.89 19.99 11.23
CA TRP A 7 22.69 19.89 12.45
C TRP A 7 24.18 20.12 12.20
N HIS A 8 24.74 19.51 11.14
CA HIS A 8 26.19 19.55 10.88
C HIS A 8 26.60 20.71 9.96
N ASP A 9 25.77 21.07 8.98
CA ASP A 9 26.12 22.02 7.91
C ASP A 9 25.30 23.31 7.94
N HIS A 10 24.26 23.34 8.77
CA HIS A 10 23.36 24.49 8.95
C HIS A 10 22.63 24.92 7.68
N ASP A 11 22.37 23.98 6.77
CA ASP A 11 21.61 24.21 5.55
C ASP A 11 20.53 23.13 5.32
N LEU A 12 19.91 23.16 4.14
CA LEU A 12 18.95 22.16 3.65
C LEU A 12 19.33 21.67 2.25
N ARG A 13 20.59 21.86 1.87
CA ARG A 13 21.12 21.44 0.59
C ARG A 13 21.48 19.97 0.69
N TYR A 14 21.16 19.21 -0.34
CA TYR A 14 21.61 17.83 -0.46
C TYR A 14 22.98 17.81 -1.12
N THR A 15 23.98 17.23 -0.45
CA THR A 15 25.34 17.10 -0.98
C THR A 15 25.84 15.65 -0.93
N LEU A 16 27.03 15.38 -1.48
CA LEU A 16 27.66 14.05 -1.36
C LEU A 16 28.05 13.75 0.08
N GLU A 17 28.40 14.75 0.88
CA GLU A 17 28.70 14.60 2.30
C GLU A 17 27.48 14.15 3.12
N ASP A 18 26.26 14.53 2.71
CA ASP A 18 25.03 13.97 3.28
C ASP A 18 24.92 12.47 3.01
N LEU A 19 25.19 12.07 1.76
CA LEU A 19 25.14 10.68 1.34
C LEU A 19 26.19 9.84 2.08
N GLU A 20 27.40 10.34 2.20
CA GLU A 20 28.48 9.73 2.97
C GLU A 20 28.10 9.57 4.44
N ARG A 21 27.57 10.61 5.09
CA ARG A 21 27.09 10.53 6.49
C ARG A 21 25.96 9.50 6.64
N PHE A 22 25.01 9.47 5.71
CA PHE A 22 23.94 8.49 5.74
C PHE A 22 24.49 7.07 5.62
N ASN A 23 25.40 6.83 4.66
CA ASN A 23 26.00 5.51 4.44
C ASN A 23 26.89 5.07 5.62
N ALA A 24 27.62 6.00 6.24
CA ALA A 24 28.41 5.73 7.44
C ALA A 24 27.51 5.33 8.62
N GLN A 25 26.35 5.98 8.77
CA GLN A 25 25.41 5.70 9.85
C GLN A 25 24.55 4.44 9.59
N PHE A 26 24.21 4.17 8.34
CA PHE A 26 23.32 3.08 7.93
C PHE A 26 23.93 2.24 6.80
N PRO A 27 25.08 1.58 7.02
CA PRO A 27 25.77 0.84 5.96
C PRO A 27 24.93 -0.31 5.38
N ALA A 28 24.10 -0.95 6.21
CA ALA A 28 23.20 -2.01 5.79
C ALA A 28 22.07 -1.53 4.86
N ALA A 29 21.74 -0.23 4.87
CA ALA A 29 20.68 0.32 4.03
C ALA A 29 21.09 0.41 2.55
N ARG A 30 22.39 0.36 2.23
CA ARG A 30 22.89 0.51 0.85
C ARG A 30 22.33 1.75 0.15
N GLY A 31 22.41 2.88 0.84
CA GLY A 31 21.98 4.20 0.38
C GLY A 31 20.53 4.61 0.72
N PRO A 32 20.21 5.91 0.56
CA PRO A 32 18.99 6.51 1.10
C PRO A 32 17.82 6.46 0.11
N ARG A 33 17.11 5.34 0.09
CA ARG A 33 15.87 5.16 -0.70
C ARG A 33 14.68 5.88 -0.06
N GLY A 34 13.65 6.17 -0.86
CA GLY A 34 12.37 6.68 -0.33
C GLY A 34 12.33 8.19 -0.10
N MET A 35 13.44 8.89 -0.37
CA MET A 35 13.53 10.33 -0.18
C MET A 35 12.92 11.09 -1.35
N PHE A 36 12.48 12.31 -1.08
CA PHE A 36 12.12 13.26 -2.11
C PHE A 36 13.07 14.43 -2.08
N LEU A 37 13.65 14.74 -3.24
CA LEU A 37 14.52 15.87 -3.47
C LEU A 37 13.90 16.78 -4.53
N LYS A 38 14.40 18.01 -4.59
CA LYS A 38 14.02 19.00 -5.60
C LYS A 38 15.26 19.68 -6.13
N GLN A 39 15.20 20.08 -7.39
CA GLN A 39 16.28 20.81 -8.05
C GLN A 39 15.88 22.25 -8.34
N SER A 40 16.77 23.19 -8.03
CA SER A 40 16.66 24.61 -8.37
C SER A 40 17.14 24.89 -9.81
N SER A 41 16.89 26.10 -10.30
CA SER A 41 17.26 26.52 -11.66
C SER A 41 18.77 26.55 -11.92
N ASP A 42 19.59 26.76 -10.89
CA ASP A 42 21.05 26.71 -10.94
C ASP A 42 21.61 25.27 -10.81
N GLY A 43 20.74 24.27 -10.69
CA GLY A 43 21.09 22.87 -10.61
C GLY A 43 21.36 22.34 -9.20
N ALA A 44 21.32 23.18 -8.16
CA ALA A 44 21.46 22.73 -6.78
C ALA A 44 20.28 21.83 -6.34
N ILE A 45 20.57 20.89 -5.43
CA ILE A 45 19.60 19.91 -4.95
C ILE A 45 19.27 20.20 -3.50
N TYR A 46 17.99 20.17 -3.16
CA TYR A 46 17.46 20.41 -1.82
C TYR A 46 16.49 19.30 -1.41
N PHE A 47 16.26 19.15 -0.11
CA PHE A 47 15.21 18.27 0.40
C PHE A 47 13.81 18.82 0.02
N ALA A 48 12.94 17.97 -0.53
CA ALA A 48 11.62 18.38 -1.07
C ALA A 48 10.44 18.06 -0.14
N LYS A 49 10.71 17.97 1.16
CA LYS A 49 9.69 17.94 2.22
C LYS A 49 9.79 19.25 2.99
N PRO A 50 8.68 19.75 3.57
CA PRO A 50 8.75 20.93 4.41
C PRO A 50 9.76 20.75 5.55
N ALA A 51 10.46 21.82 5.89
CA ALA A 51 11.64 21.74 6.75
C ALA A 51 11.33 21.74 8.25
N LEU A 52 10.11 22.08 8.68
CA LEU A 52 9.87 22.34 10.12
C LEU A 52 10.06 21.07 10.95
N TYR A 53 9.59 19.91 10.49
CA TYR A 53 9.90 18.65 11.21
C TYR A 53 11.42 18.43 11.37
N ALA A 54 12.20 18.74 10.33
CA ALA A 54 13.64 18.57 10.38
C ALA A 54 14.31 19.56 11.35
N VAL A 55 13.88 20.83 11.34
CA VAL A 55 14.34 21.90 12.23
C VAL A 55 14.03 21.58 13.69
N PHE A 56 12.81 21.17 14.01
CA PHE A 56 12.42 20.86 15.39
C PHE A 56 13.09 19.57 15.90
N ASN A 57 13.46 18.64 15.02
CA ASN A 57 14.22 17.44 15.41
C ASN A 57 15.72 17.67 15.56
N ALA A 58 16.30 18.68 14.91
CA ALA A 58 17.75 18.94 14.95
C ALA A 58 18.36 18.95 16.36
N PRO A 59 17.78 19.64 17.38
CA PRO A 59 18.33 19.58 18.73
C PRO A 59 18.23 18.20 19.39
N PHE A 60 17.19 17.42 19.08
CA PHE A 60 17.06 16.05 19.60
C PHE A 60 18.07 15.12 18.93
N TYR A 61 18.31 15.29 17.63
CA TYR A 61 19.36 14.58 16.92
C TYR A 61 20.75 14.93 17.47
N GLY A 62 21.02 16.21 17.73
CA GLY A 62 22.28 16.64 18.34
C GLY A 62 22.52 16.03 19.72
N ALA A 63 21.47 15.91 20.54
CA ALA A 63 21.59 15.38 21.90
C ALA A 63 21.62 13.84 21.97
N PHE A 64 20.89 13.14 21.08
CA PHE A 64 20.63 11.70 21.19
C PHE A 64 20.90 10.90 19.92
N GLY A 65 21.51 11.51 18.90
CA GLY A 65 21.67 10.91 17.57
C GLY A 65 20.33 10.54 16.95
N THR A 66 20.27 9.41 16.23
CA THR A 66 19.03 8.97 15.56
C THR A 66 17.91 8.59 16.52
N THR A 67 18.20 8.27 17.78
CA THR A 67 17.17 8.06 18.81
C THR A 67 16.39 9.35 19.10
N GLY A 68 16.99 10.53 18.82
CA GLY A 68 16.35 11.83 18.95
C GLY A 68 15.01 11.95 18.20
N PHE A 69 14.90 11.34 17.02
CA PHE A 69 13.64 11.33 16.24
C PHE A 69 12.51 10.63 16.98
N ILE A 70 12.81 9.50 17.63
CA ILE A 70 11.83 8.71 18.39
C ILE A 70 11.43 9.49 19.64
N ILE A 71 12.38 10.11 20.34
CA ILE A 71 12.10 10.93 21.54
C ILE A 71 11.17 12.09 21.18
N PHE A 72 11.45 12.82 20.10
CA PHE A 72 10.59 13.91 19.65
C PHE A 72 9.18 13.43 19.30
N ASN A 73 9.07 12.32 18.56
CA ASN A 73 7.76 11.74 18.20
C ASN A 73 6.98 11.27 19.45
N LEU A 74 7.64 10.65 20.43
CA LEU A 74 7.03 10.26 21.70
C LEU A 74 6.57 11.47 22.51
N MET A 75 7.36 12.55 22.53
CA MET A 75 6.97 13.81 23.17
C MET A 75 5.73 14.41 22.51
N ALA A 76 5.65 14.38 21.17
CA ALA A 76 4.47 14.83 20.44
C ALA A 76 3.20 14.04 20.86
N ILE A 77 3.29 12.71 20.92
CA ILE A 77 2.19 11.86 21.40
C ILE A 77 1.85 12.16 22.86
N ALA A 78 2.83 12.33 23.74
CA ALA A 78 2.59 12.61 25.16
C ALA A 78 1.82 13.93 25.35
N ILE A 79 2.16 14.98 24.60
CA ILE A 79 1.44 16.27 24.63
C ILE A 79 0.01 16.09 24.13
N MET A 80 -0.18 15.41 22.98
CA MET A 80 -1.51 15.15 22.44
C MET A 80 -2.37 14.31 23.39
N ALA A 81 -1.79 13.28 24.01
CA ALA A 81 -2.47 12.44 25.00
C ALA A 81 -2.87 13.23 26.25
N ALA A 82 -1.99 14.10 26.75
CA ALA A 82 -2.30 14.96 27.90
C ALA A 82 -3.49 15.91 27.60
N LEU A 83 -3.50 16.54 26.43
CA LEU A 83 -4.62 17.40 25.99
C LEU A 83 -5.91 16.59 25.83
N THR A 84 -5.85 15.42 25.19
CA THR A 84 -7.01 14.54 25.01
C THR A 84 -7.58 14.10 26.35
N HIS A 85 -6.75 13.66 27.29
CA HIS A 85 -7.20 13.31 28.63
C HIS A 85 -7.84 14.51 29.35
N GLN A 86 -7.24 15.70 29.26
CA GLN A 86 -7.75 16.92 29.89
C GLN A 86 -9.14 17.33 29.37
N ILE A 87 -9.38 17.15 28.07
CA ILE A 87 -10.68 17.41 27.44
C ILE A 87 -11.68 16.30 27.79
N ALA A 88 -11.30 15.05 27.54
CA ALA A 88 -12.16 13.88 27.71
C ALA A 88 -12.62 13.71 29.18
N ARG A 89 -11.76 13.97 30.17
CA ARG A 89 -12.11 13.79 31.60
C ARG A 89 -13.30 14.64 32.05
N ARG A 90 -13.53 15.77 31.39
CA ARG A 90 -14.67 16.66 31.67
C ARG A 90 -15.99 16.16 31.09
N ILE A 91 -15.95 15.16 30.20
CA ILE A 91 -17.11 14.60 29.51
C ILE A 91 -17.38 13.16 29.96
N TYR A 92 -16.34 12.33 30.07
CA TYR A 92 -16.45 10.89 30.33
C TYR A 92 -16.06 10.49 31.76
N GLY A 93 -15.50 11.42 32.56
CA GLY A 93 -14.96 11.13 33.89
C GLY A 93 -13.49 10.69 33.84
N TYR A 94 -12.83 10.68 35.00
CA TYR A 94 -11.37 10.51 35.09
C TYR A 94 -10.88 9.15 34.56
N THR A 95 -11.41 8.05 35.11
CA THR A 95 -10.96 6.68 34.79
C THR A 95 -11.19 6.33 33.33
N LEU A 96 -12.42 6.52 32.83
CA LEU A 96 -12.74 6.18 31.45
C LEU A 96 -11.94 7.02 30.45
N SER A 97 -11.70 8.30 30.75
CA SER A 97 -10.88 9.15 29.88
C SER A 97 -9.43 8.73 29.83
N HIS A 98 -8.89 8.19 30.92
CA HIS A 98 -7.54 7.61 30.92
C HIS A 98 -7.48 6.39 29.98
N LEU A 99 -8.43 5.46 30.11
CA LEU A 99 -8.51 4.27 29.27
C LEU A 99 -8.73 4.61 27.78
N MET A 100 -9.64 5.54 27.48
CA MET A 100 -9.91 6.01 26.13
C MET A 100 -8.67 6.68 25.50
N THR A 101 -7.95 7.50 26.27
CA THR A 101 -6.72 8.15 25.79
C THR A 101 -5.63 7.11 25.52
N ALA A 102 -5.44 6.15 26.44
CA ALA A 102 -4.50 5.05 26.25
C ALA A 102 -4.83 4.21 25.01
N ALA A 103 -6.11 3.83 24.84
CA ALA A 103 -6.56 3.09 23.68
C ALA A 103 -6.33 3.85 22.36
N LEU A 104 -6.59 5.17 22.35
CA LEU A 104 -6.38 5.98 21.14
C LEU A 104 -4.91 6.08 20.72
N PHE A 105 -4.00 6.34 21.67
CA PHE A 105 -2.61 6.66 21.36
C PHE A 105 -1.66 5.46 21.42
N LEU A 106 -1.88 4.50 22.33
CA LEU A 106 -0.98 3.35 22.52
C LEU A 106 -1.37 2.14 21.68
N MET A 107 -2.66 2.01 21.34
CA MET A 107 -3.18 0.87 20.60
C MET A 107 -3.55 1.22 19.16
N GLY A 108 -3.84 2.49 18.88
CA GLY A 108 -4.07 2.96 17.52
C GLY A 108 -2.77 3.22 16.74
N PRO A 109 -2.88 3.61 15.46
CA PRO A 109 -1.74 3.91 14.59
C PRO A 109 -0.69 4.88 15.15
N PHE A 110 -1.06 5.83 16.03
CA PHE A 110 -0.12 6.82 16.58
C PHE A 110 1.18 6.19 17.12
N MET A 111 1.08 5.12 17.90
CA MET A 111 2.25 4.46 18.48
C MET A 111 3.15 3.82 17.41
N ALA A 112 2.56 3.16 16.41
CA ALA A 112 3.32 2.54 15.31
C ALA A 112 4.15 3.59 14.53
N TRP A 113 3.57 4.78 14.36
CA TRP A 113 4.19 5.90 13.66
C TRP A 113 5.32 6.60 14.44
N THR A 114 5.52 6.30 15.73
CA THR A 114 6.63 6.90 16.50
C THR A 114 8.00 6.52 15.95
N MET A 115 8.11 5.34 15.37
CA MET A 115 9.34 4.79 14.80
C MET A 115 9.59 5.28 13.37
N VAL A 116 8.66 6.06 12.80
CA VAL A 116 8.75 6.56 11.42
C VAL A 116 9.20 8.02 11.47
N VAL A 117 10.35 8.29 10.84
CA VAL A 117 10.90 9.65 10.73
C VAL A 117 10.15 10.41 9.63
N HIS A 118 8.95 10.89 9.95
CA HIS A 118 8.03 11.56 9.02
C HIS A 118 7.20 12.65 9.76
N PRO A 119 6.84 13.78 9.10
CA PRO A 119 6.19 14.93 9.76
C PRO A 119 4.76 14.69 10.28
N ASP A 120 4.13 13.55 10.03
CA ASP A 120 2.68 13.39 10.28
C ASP A 120 2.28 13.56 11.74
N LEU A 121 3.06 13.03 12.69
CA LEU A 121 2.81 13.22 14.13
C LEU A 121 3.03 14.68 14.56
N PHE A 122 4.00 15.35 13.94
CA PHE A 122 4.29 16.76 14.19
C PHE A 122 3.18 17.67 13.65
N ILE A 123 2.67 17.38 12.45
CA ILE A 123 1.51 18.05 11.87
C ILE A 123 0.29 17.92 12.80
N ALA A 124 0.01 16.70 13.29
CA ALA A 124 -1.06 16.46 14.23
C ALA A 124 -0.88 17.28 15.51
N LEU A 125 0.34 17.33 16.07
CA LEU A 125 0.68 18.12 17.25
C LEU A 125 0.44 19.62 17.04
N LEU A 126 0.94 20.18 15.93
CA LEU A 126 0.77 21.60 15.58
C LEU A 126 -0.71 21.97 15.45
N LEU A 127 -1.47 21.16 14.72
CA LEU A 127 -2.92 21.35 14.57
C LEU A 127 -3.64 21.29 15.92
N TYR A 128 -3.30 20.31 16.76
CA TYR A 128 -3.94 20.12 18.06
C TYR A 128 -3.65 21.28 19.00
N THR A 129 -2.37 21.59 19.22
CA THR A 129 -1.95 22.64 20.15
C THR A 129 -2.38 24.04 19.67
N GLY A 130 -2.21 24.34 18.39
CA GLY A 130 -2.67 25.60 17.80
C GLY A 130 -4.18 25.78 17.94
N GLY A 131 -4.96 24.76 17.60
CA GLY A 131 -6.42 24.80 17.75
C GLY A 131 -6.88 24.84 19.21
N TYR A 132 -6.19 24.12 20.11
CA TYR A 132 -6.47 24.17 21.54
C TYR A 132 -6.25 25.57 22.10
N LEU A 133 -5.13 26.21 21.77
CA LEU A 133 -4.85 27.59 22.18
C LEU A 133 -5.87 28.57 21.59
N ALA A 134 -6.23 28.42 20.31
CA ALA A 134 -7.23 29.27 19.66
C ALA A 134 -8.58 29.23 20.38
N LEU A 135 -9.01 28.04 20.83
CA LEU A 135 -10.32 27.84 21.47
C LEU A 135 -10.34 28.10 22.98
N THR A 136 -9.18 28.12 23.66
CA THR A 136 -9.12 28.18 25.13
C THR A 136 -8.43 29.41 25.71
N GLN A 137 -7.52 30.05 24.97
CA GLN A 137 -6.79 31.21 25.47
C GLN A 137 -7.61 32.50 25.40
N ASN A 138 -7.25 33.45 26.26
CA ASN A 138 -7.90 34.76 26.37
C ASN A 138 -6.90 35.94 26.33
N ARG A 139 -5.60 35.66 26.12
CA ARG A 139 -4.54 36.65 26.02
C ARG A 139 -4.06 36.77 24.57
N SER A 140 -3.64 37.97 24.17
CA SER A 140 -3.09 38.23 22.83
C SER A 140 -1.90 37.32 22.50
N SER A 141 -0.99 37.09 23.44
CA SER A 141 0.14 36.17 23.25
C SER A 141 -0.29 34.73 22.98
N GLY A 142 -1.34 34.26 23.66
CA GLY A 142 -1.92 32.93 23.44
C GLY A 142 -2.57 32.80 22.06
N TRP A 143 -3.28 33.83 21.60
CA TRP A 143 -3.89 33.86 20.26
C TRP A 143 -2.86 33.98 19.14
N TRP A 144 -1.81 34.77 19.35
CA TRP A 144 -0.70 34.84 18.42
C TRP A 144 0.03 33.49 18.31
N ALA A 145 0.33 32.84 19.44
CA ALA A 145 0.91 31.50 19.45
C ALA A 145 0.00 30.47 18.78
N ALA A 146 -1.32 30.56 19.00
CA ALA A 146 -2.30 29.71 18.30
C ALA A 146 -2.20 29.87 16.79
N GLY A 147 -2.21 31.12 16.31
CA GLY A 147 -2.01 31.46 14.90
C GLY A 147 -0.71 30.87 14.37
N LEU A 148 0.42 31.12 15.06
CA LEU A 148 1.75 30.66 14.67
C LEU A 148 1.79 29.14 14.44
N LEU A 149 1.28 28.35 15.38
CA LEU A 149 1.26 26.88 15.28
C LEU A 149 0.34 26.40 14.16
N LEU A 150 -0.83 27.03 13.96
CA LEU A 150 -1.73 26.71 12.85
C LEU A 150 -1.12 27.08 11.48
N GLY A 151 -0.38 28.19 11.40
CA GLY A 151 0.38 28.60 10.21
C GLY A 151 1.51 27.61 9.87
N MET A 152 2.22 27.12 10.89
CA MET A 152 3.22 26.06 10.74
C MET A 152 2.59 24.75 10.26
N ALA A 153 1.44 24.35 10.80
CA ALA A 153 0.69 23.18 10.32
C ALA A 153 0.27 23.35 8.85
N LEU A 154 -0.15 24.56 8.46
CA LEU A 154 -0.48 24.88 7.07
C LEU A 154 0.74 24.82 6.15
N ALA A 155 1.92 25.26 6.60
CA ALA A 155 3.16 25.18 5.83
C ALA A 155 3.60 23.72 5.58
N GLU A 156 3.48 22.87 6.61
CA GLU A 156 3.75 21.43 6.48
C GLU A 156 2.72 20.73 5.58
N LYS A 157 1.45 21.16 5.68
CA LYS A 157 0.31 20.52 5.01
C LYS A 157 -0.71 21.56 4.51
N PRO A 158 -0.50 22.11 3.29
CA PRO A 158 -1.31 23.21 2.74
C PRO A 158 -2.81 22.92 2.63
N THR A 159 -3.19 21.64 2.55
CA THR A 159 -4.59 21.23 2.46
C THR A 159 -5.40 21.55 3.72
N PHE A 160 -4.78 21.84 4.87
CA PHE A 160 -5.52 22.34 6.04
C PHE A 160 -6.20 23.70 5.80
N VAL A 161 -5.88 24.40 4.71
CA VAL A 161 -6.61 25.61 4.30
C VAL A 161 -8.13 25.40 4.22
N VAL A 162 -8.59 24.18 3.94
CA VAL A 162 -10.04 23.86 3.90
C VAL A 162 -10.65 23.58 5.27
N ALA A 163 -9.84 23.19 6.27
CA ALA A 163 -10.32 22.86 7.62
C ALA A 163 -10.24 24.04 8.59
N LEU A 164 -9.16 24.84 8.50
CA LEU A 164 -8.90 25.92 9.44
C LEU A 164 -10.00 26.99 9.52
N PRO A 165 -10.66 27.41 8.43
CA PRO A 165 -11.74 28.40 8.51
C PRO A 165 -12.85 27.96 9.49
N PHE A 166 -13.25 26.69 9.46
CA PHE A 166 -14.29 26.15 10.34
C PHE A 166 -13.87 26.15 11.81
N LEU A 167 -12.60 25.84 12.08
CA LEU A 167 -12.03 25.93 13.43
C LEU A 167 -12.00 27.38 13.93
N LEU A 168 -11.58 28.32 13.08
CA LEU A 168 -11.46 29.73 13.44
C LEU A 168 -12.82 30.39 13.71
N LEU A 169 -13.88 29.97 13.00
CA LEU A 169 -15.26 30.41 13.28
C LEU A 169 -15.73 30.04 14.71
N CYS A 170 -15.09 29.06 15.34
CA CYS A 170 -15.46 28.56 16.66
C CYS A 170 -14.72 29.26 17.81
N VAL A 171 -13.80 30.19 17.52
CA VAL A 171 -13.02 30.94 18.53
C VAL A 171 -13.97 31.76 19.41
N PRO A 172 -13.97 31.57 20.76
CA PRO A 172 -14.90 32.25 21.64
C PRO A 172 -14.67 33.77 21.69
N GLY A 173 -15.77 34.54 21.70
CA GLY A 173 -15.77 35.98 22.00
C GLY A 173 -15.11 36.88 20.95
N PRO A 174 -15.50 36.80 19.66
CA PRO A 174 -14.78 37.48 18.60
C PRO A 174 -14.91 39.01 18.68
N LYS A 175 -13.82 39.68 19.07
CA LYS A 175 -13.52 41.07 18.68
C LYS A 175 -12.56 41.02 17.49
N PHE A 176 -12.65 41.99 16.58
CA PHE A 176 -11.74 42.11 15.42
C PHE A 176 -10.25 41.97 15.79
N ARG A 177 -9.86 42.46 16.97
CA ARG A 177 -8.49 42.35 17.52
C ARG A 177 -8.03 40.90 17.77
N THR A 178 -8.92 40.00 18.19
CA THR A 178 -8.58 38.59 18.43
C THR A 178 -8.19 37.90 17.14
N TYR A 179 -9.01 38.05 16.09
CA TYR A 179 -8.69 37.52 14.77
C TYR A 179 -7.43 38.17 14.19
N GLY A 180 -7.20 39.47 14.44
CA GLY A 180 -5.96 40.13 14.06
C GLY A 180 -4.71 39.41 14.60
N TRP A 181 -4.69 39.05 15.89
CA TRP A 181 -3.55 38.31 16.48
C TRP A 181 -3.39 36.91 15.92
N ILE A 182 -4.49 36.17 15.74
CA ILE A 182 -4.44 34.82 15.17
C ILE A 182 -3.95 34.86 13.72
N VAL A 183 -4.50 35.76 12.89
CA VAL A 183 -4.10 35.91 11.49
C VAL A 183 -2.64 36.35 11.40
N PHE A 184 -2.21 37.29 12.24
CA PHE A 184 -0.80 37.71 12.27
C PHE A 184 0.13 36.55 12.62
N GLY A 185 -0.21 35.76 13.64
CA GLY A 185 0.53 34.54 13.98
C GLY A 185 0.53 33.52 12.84
N LEU A 186 -0.62 33.26 12.23
CA LEU A 186 -0.79 32.32 11.12
C LEU A 186 0.07 32.70 9.92
N LEU A 187 0.03 33.97 9.54
CA LEU A 187 0.89 34.50 8.47
C LEU A 187 2.36 34.33 8.83
N ALA A 188 2.78 34.63 10.07
CA ALA A 188 4.18 34.42 10.47
C ALA A 188 4.59 32.94 10.41
N GLY A 189 3.74 32.04 10.93
CA GLY A 189 4.01 30.60 10.98
C GLY A 189 4.05 29.95 9.59
N TRP A 190 3.30 30.50 8.64
CA TRP A 190 3.30 30.07 7.26
C TRP A 190 4.43 30.71 6.43
N LEU A 191 4.67 32.01 6.61
CA LEU A 191 5.60 32.80 5.80
C LEU A 191 7.06 32.40 6.06
N ILE A 192 7.46 32.17 7.31
CA ILE A 192 8.86 31.82 7.64
C ILE A 192 9.34 30.57 6.87
N PRO A 193 8.69 29.39 6.96
CA PRO A 193 9.11 28.22 6.19
C PRO A 193 8.91 28.41 4.67
N THR A 194 7.93 29.22 4.25
CA THR A 194 7.72 29.58 2.84
C THR A 194 8.89 30.37 2.27
N LEU A 195 9.43 31.34 3.02
CA LEU A 195 10.61 32.12 2.61
C LEU A 195 11.86 31.24 2.48
N VAL A 196 12.04 30.27 3.39
CA VAL A 196 13.11 29.25 3.28
C VAL A 196 12.93 28.42 2.01
N ASN A 197 11.69 28.06 1.67
CA ASN A 197 11.42 27.29 0.45
C ASN A 197 11.70 28.13 -0.81
N LEU A 198 11.23 29.38 -0.84
CA LEU A 198 11.46 30.33 -1.94
C LEU A 198 12.96 30.55 -2.18
N SER A 199 13.77 30.64 -1.13
CA SER A 199 15.21 30.81 -1.28
C SER A 199 15.94 29.58 -1.85
N GLN A 200 15.31 28.39 -1.81
CA GLN A 200 15.91 27.16 -2.32
C GLN A 200 15.66 26.99 -3.82
N ASP A 201 14.39 27.03 -4.24
CA ASP A 201 14.00 26.69 -5.61
C ASP A 201 13.02 27.68 -6.25
N GLY A 202 12.78 28.83 -5.60
CA GLY A 202 11.89 29.88 -6.11
C GLY A 202 10.39 29.57 -6.00
N ASN A 203 10.01 28.43 -5.43
CA ASN A 203 8.61 28.04 -5.29
C ASN A 203 8.04 28.39 -3.91
N LEU A 204 6.73 28.64 -3.84
CA LEU A 204 6.05 28.95 -2.58
C LEU A 204 5.94 27.74 -1.65
N LEU A 205 5.66 26.56 -2.20
CA LEU A 205 5.42 25.34 -1.41
C LEU A 205 6.55 24.33 -1.64
N ALA A 206 6.92 23.59 -0.58
CA ALA A 206 7.94 22.53 -0.66
C ALA A 206 7.57 21.36 -1.58
N TYR A 207 6.32 21.30 -2.00
CA TYR A 207 5.79 20.27 -2.90
C TYR A 207 5.79 20.68 -4.38
N GLN A 208 6.20 21.91 -4.70
CA GLN A 208 6.32 22.44 -6.06
C GLN A 208 7.75 22.25 -6.62
N GLY A 209 7.98 22.72 -7.84
CA GLY A 209 9.29 22.67 -8.50
C GLY A 209 9.65 21.34 -9.15
N ILE A 210 10.92 21.21 -9.54
CA ILE A 210 11.47 19.97 -10.14
C ILE A 210 11.71 18.97 -9.02
N ARG A 211 10.64 18.33 -8.56
CA ARG A 211 10.64 17.36 -7.45
C ARG A 211 10.71 15.93 -7.97
N PHE A 212 11.56 15.10 -7.36
CA PHE A 212 11.76 13.71 -7.77
C PHE A 212 11.94 12.77 -6.57
N TYR A 213 11.67 11.49 -6.81
CA TYR A 213 11.80 10.41 -5.85
C TYR A 213 13.15 9.71 -6.01
N VAL A 214 13.82 9.42 -4.89
CA VAL A 214 15.08 8.68 -4.85
C VAL A 214 14.77 7.20 -4.66
N GLY A 215 14.94 6.42 -5.73
CA GLY A 215 14.68 4.99 -5.79
C GLY A 215 15.94 4.17 -5.54
N GLU A 216 16.66 3.84 -6.62
CA GLU A 216 17.86 2.99 -6.62
C GLU A 216 19.10 3.77 -7.09
N PRO A 217 20.32 3.27 -6.83
CA PRO A 217 21.56 3.91 -7.30
C PRO A 217 21.68 3.94 -8.84
N PRO A 218 22.52 4.84 -9.40
CA PRO A 218 23.33 5.85 -8.71
C PRO A 218 22.47 6.92 -8.05
N PHE A 219 22.78 7.25 -6.80
CA PHE A 219 22.09 8.28 -6.02
C PHE A 219 22.42 9.67 -6.54
N PRO A 220 21.60 10.69 -6.24
CA PRO A 220 21.84 12.04 -6.72
C PRO A 220 23.25 12.53 -6.43
N LEU A 221 23.86 13.19 -7.42
CA LEU A 221 25.26 13.66 -7.42
C LEU A 221 26.34 12.57 -7.51
N GLU A 222 26.02 11.28 -7.42
CA GLU A 222 26.99 10.20 -7.68
C GLU A 222 27.38 10.14 -9.16
N ALA A 223 28.54 9.54 -9.44
CA ALA A 223 29.00 9.32 -10.81
C ALA A 223 27.96 8.49 -11.60
N GLY A 224 27.58 8.97 -12.78
CA GLY A 224 26.57 8.33 -13.62
C GLY A 224 25.12 8.69 -13.27
N TRP A 225 24.88 9.47 -12.21
CA TRP A 225 23.55 10.01 -11.95
C TRP A 225 23.16 11.07 -12.99
N THR A 226 21.95 10.94 -13.53
CA THR A 226 21.37 11.94 -14.44
C THR A 226 20.23 12.66 -13.76
N SER A 227 20.21 13.99 -13.85
CA SER A 227 19.11 14.76 -13.28
C SER A 227 17.76 14.38 -13.91
N PRO A 228 16.71 14.15 -13.10
CA PRO A 228 15.40 13.86 -13.62
C PRO A 228 14.83 15.07 -14.37
N LYS A 229 14.19 14.80 -15.52
CA LYS A 229 13.39 15.80 -16.23
C LYS A 229 12.19 16.19 -15.36
N THR A 230 11.75 17.45 -15.49
CA THR A 230 10.66 18.10 -14.72
C THR A 230 9.66 17.14 -14.08
N GLY A 231 9.55 17.21 -12.75
CA GLY A 231 8.78 16.26 -11.94
C GLY A 231 7.29 16.24 -12.28
N GLY A 232 6.73 15.04 -12.43
CA GLY A 232 5.33 14.81 -12.74
C GLY A 232 4.34 15.10 -11.61
N PHE A 233 4.65 16.00 -10.66
CA PHE A 233 3.75 16.37 -9.56
C PHE A 233 3.37 17.85 -9.54
N GLY A 234 3.92 18.67 -10.43
CA GLY A 234 3.60 20.11 -10.50
C GLY A 234 2.12 20.39 -10.75
N HIS A 235 1.42 19.47 -11.43
CA HIS A 235 -0.02 19.58 -11.71
C HIS A 235 -0.91 19.40 -10.48
N ILE A 236 -0.41 18.87 -9.37
CA ILE A 236 -1.23 18.70 -8.14
C ILE A 236 -1.69 20.06 -7.58
N PHE A 237 -0.93 21.12 -7.87
CA PHE A 237 -1.27 22.49 -7.47
C PHE A 237 -2.01 23.27 -8.56
N ASP A 238 -2.37 22.61 -9.67
CA ASP A 238 -3.19 23.20 -10.72
C ASP A 238 -4.66 23.16 -10.30
N THR A 239 -5.28 24.34 -10.23
CA THR A 239 -6.66 24.50 -9.79
C THR A 239 -7.66 23.86 -10.75
N SER A 240 -7.37 23.82 -12.06
CA SER A 240 -8.26 23.23 -13.06
C SER A 240 -8.31 21.70 -12.92
N PHE A 241 -7.17 21.05 -12.75
CA PHE A 241 -7.09 19.61 -12.52
C PHE A 241 -7.68 19.23 -11.16
N LEU A 242 -7.43 20.03 -10.11
CA LEU A 242 -8.05 19.82 -8.81
C LEU A 242 -9.58 19.91 -8.91
N LEU A 243 -10.13 20.95 -9.55
CA LEU A 243 -11.57 21.09 -9.74
C LEU A 243 -12.15 19.93 -10.53
N ARG A 244 -11.48 19.49 -11.60
CA ARG A 244 -11.88 18.30 -12.37
C ARG A 244 -11.96 17.05 -11.52
N ALA A 245 -10.95 16.79 -10.67
CA ALA A 245 -10.97 15.64 -9.76
C ALA A 245 -12.11 15.75 -8.75
N MET A 246 -12.27 16.94 -8.14
CA MET A 246 -13.28 17.18 -7.13
C MET A 246 -14.72 17.01 -7.65
N THR A 247 -15.03 17.54 -8.82
CA THR A 247 -16.38 17.46 -9.42
C THR A 247 -16.62 16.11 -10.09
N GLY A 248 -15.62 15.57 -10.79
CA GLY A 248 -15.72 14.29 -11.50
C GLY A 248 -15.94 13.10 -10.57
N ASN A 249 -15.47 13.18 -9.33
CA ASN A 249 -15.51 12.06 -8.39
C ASN A 249 -16.65 12.13 -7.37
N LEU A 250 -17.58 13.10 -7.48
CA LEU A 250 -18.66 13.29 -6.48
C LEU A 250 -19.55 12.06 -6.27
N ALA A 251 -19.73 11.24 -7.31
CA ALA A 251 -20.49 9.99 -7.21
C ALA A 251 -19.90 8.99 -6.20
N LEU A 252 -18.60 9.12 -5.85
CA LEU A 252 -17.93 8.27 -4.88
C LEU A 252 -18.18 8.66 -3.42
N VAL A 253 -18.76 9.83 -3.15
CA VAL A 253 -18.92 10.35 -1.77
C VAL A 253 -19.63 9.36 -0.83
N PRO A 254 -20.75 8.70 -1.22
CA PRO A 254 -21.40 7.71 -0.35
C PRO A 254 -20.46 6.55 0.02
N THR A 255 -19.73 6.01 -0.97
CA THR A 255 -18.75 4.92 -0.77
C THR A 255 -17.61 5.38 0.13
N ILE A 256 -17.05 6.57 -0.12
CA ILE A 256 -15.96 7.15 0.67
C ILE A 256 -16.39 7.33 2.14
N VAL A 257 -17.60 7.83 2.40
CA VAL A 257 -18.12 8.00 3.77
C VAL A 257 -18.28 6.65 4.47
N PHE A 258 -18.79 5.64 3.76
CA PHE A 258 -18.91 4.29 4.30
C PHE A 258 -17.54 3.69 4.65
N GLU A 259 -16.57 3.79 3.75
CA GLU A 259 -15.21 3.30 3.95
C GLU A 259 -14.47 4.06 5.06
N PHE A 260 -14.71 5.35 5.25
CA PHE A 260 -14.12 6.08 6.38
C PHE A 260 -14.57 5.56 7.74
N ILE A 261 -15.73 4.91 7.82
CA ILE A 261 -16.23 4.30 9.05
C ILE A 261 -15.82 2.82 9.13
N PHE A 262 -16.03 2.07 8.05
CA PHE A 262 -15.96 0.60 8.02
C PHE A 262 -14.91 0.02 7.07
N GLY A 263 -14.11 0.84 6.40
CA GLY A 263 -13.09 0.36 5.46
C GLY A 263 -11.94 -0.37 6.16
N ARG A 264 -11.34 -1.35 5.48
CA ARG A 264 -10.23 -2.14 6.00
C ARG A 264 -8.91 -1.35 6.05
N GLN A 265 -8.68 -0.43 5.12
CA GLN A 265 -7.50 0.45 5.13
C GLN A 265 -7.78 1.80 5.82
N THR A 266 -9.00 2.32 5.72
CA THR A 266 -9.30 3.71 6.12
C THR A 266 -10.31 3.85 7.27
N GLY A 267 -10.93 2.74 7.69
CA GLY A 267 -12.04 2.75 8.64
C GLY A 267 -11.67 3.18 10.06
N MET A 268 -12.35 4.23 10.55
CA MET A 268 -12.26 4.68 11.94
C MET A 268 -12.62 3.58 12.94
N LEU A 269 -13.58 2.69 12.62
CA LEU A 269 -13.97 1.64 13.56
C LEU A 269 -12.85 0.61 13.77
N LEU A 270 -12.07 0.31 12.72
CA LEU A 270 -10.98 -0.66 12.81
C LEU A 270 -9.77 -0.06 13.55
N TYR A 271 -9.36 1.17 13.17
CA TYR A 271 -8.10 1.78 13.65
C TYR A 271 -8.26 2.73 14.84
N PHE A 272 -9.41 3.38 14.97
CA PHE A 272 -9.67 4.43 15.97
C PHE A 272 -11.08 4.34 16.60
N PRO A 273 -11.51 3.20 17.20
CA PRO A 273 -12.87 3.07 17.77
C PRO A 273 -13.23 4.19 18.76
N VAL A 274 -12.25 4.62 19.57
CA VAL A 274 -12.43 5.72 20.53
C VAL A 274 -12.74 7.04 19.83
N ALA A 275 -12.09 7.31 18.69
CA ALA A 275 -12.39 8.50 17.90
C ALA A 275 -13.83 8.47 17.38
N LEU A 276 -14.35 7.31 16.99
CA LEU A 276 -15.75 7.20 16.56
C LEU A 276 -16.74 7.60 17.67
N VAL A 277 -16.43 7.29 18.94
CA VAL A 277 -17.24 7.73 20.10
C VAL A 277 -17.15 9.24 20.31
N PHE A 278 -15.97 9.83 20.11
CA PHE A 278 -15.81 11.29 20.16
C PHE A 278 -16.61 11.97 19.05
N LEU A 279 -16.61 11.43 17.84
CA LEU A 279 -17.44 11.91 16.73
C LEU A 279 -18.92 11.81 17.06
N PHE A 280 -19.38 10.64 17.52
CA PHE A 280 -20.76 10.44 17.94
C PHE A 280 -21.19 11.46 19.01
N THR A 281 -20.32 11.72 19.99
CA THR A 281 -20.61 12.69 21.06
C THR A 281 -20.66 14.13 20.55
N ALA A 282 -19.78 14.51 19.62
CA ALA A 282 -19.81 15.82 18.99
C ALA A 282 -21.09 16.05 18.18
N LEU A 283 -21.53 15.05 17.42
CA LEU A 283 -22.72 15.15 16.58
C LEU A 283 -24.03 15.09 17.37
N THR A 284 -24.13 14.23 18.39
CA THR A 284 -25.37 14.04 19.15
C THR A 284 -25.71 15.19 20.10
N ARG A 285 -24.70 15.93 20.58
CA ARG A 285 -24.92 17.10 21.44
C ARG A 285 -25.36 18.36 20.69
N ARG A 286 -25.45 18.30 19.34
CA ARG A 286 -26.00 19.36 18.46
C ARG A 286 -25.46 20.77 18.75
N ASN A 287 -24.17 20.88 19.10
CA ASN A 287 -23.51 22.16 19.29
C ASN A 287 -22.94 22.64 17.96
N ILE A 288 -23.27 23.88 17.55
CA ILE A 288 -22.86 24.41 16.23
C ILE A 288 -21.34 24.48 16.07
N ASN A 289 -20.60 24.85 17.11
CA ASN A 289 -19.14 24.94 17.04
C ASN A 289 -18.52 23.54 16.93
N ALA A 290 -19.04 22.56 17.67
CA ALA A 290 -18.62 21.17 17.53
C ALA A 290 -18.89 20.64 16.11
N LEU A 291 -20.06 20.95 15.55
CA LEU A 291 -20.44 20.58 14.19
C LEU A 291 -19.54 21.23 13.13
N LEU A 292 -19.26 22.53 13.24
CA LEU A 292 -18.36 23.25 12.33
C LEU A 292 -16.96 22.61 12.32
N ILE A 293 -16.39 22.31 13.49
CA ILE A 293 -15.07 21.65 13.56
C ILE A 293 -15.13 20.26 12.90
N CYS A 294 -16.21 19.49 13.10
CA CYS A 294 -16.40 18.21 12.41
C CYS A 294 -16.53 18.39 10.88
N ILE A 295 -17.24 19.43 10.42
CA ILE A 295 -17.32 19.77 8.99
C ILE A 295 -15.92 20.06 8.44
N GLY A 296 -15.09 20.81 9.16
CA GLY A 296 -13.70 21.07 8.77
C GLY A 296 -12.87 19.79 8.64
N LEU A 297 -13.01 18.85 9.58
CA LEU A 297 -12.39 17.52 9.50
C LEU A 297 -12.84 16.76 8.24
N PHE A 298 -14.15 16.65 8.00
CA PHE A 298 -14.66 15.93 6.83
C PHE A 298 -14.34 16.62 5.51
N ALA A 299 -14.34 17.96 5.46
CA ALA A 299 -13.92 18.71 4.27
C ALA A 299 -12.47 18.40 3.88
N TYR A 300 -11.57 18.32 4.87
CA TYR A 300 -10.18 17.91 4.65
C TYR A 300 -10.06 16.47 4.15
N LEU A 301 -10.79 15.52 4.75
CA LEU A 301 -10.74 14.12 4.35
C LEU A 301 -11.36 13.90 2.95
N LEU A 302 -12.48 14.57 2.67
CA LEU A 302 -13.13 14.52 1.35
C LEU A 302 -12.27 15.14 0.26
N LEU A 303 -11.55 16.24 0.54
CA LEU A 303 -10.58 16.80 -0.41
C LEU A 303 -9.57 15.73 -0.83
N TYR A 304 -8.98 14.99 0.12
CA TYR A 304 -8.02 13.94 -0.20
C TYR A 304 -8.64 12.74 -0.93
N ALA A 305 -9.79 12.27 -0.47
CA ALA A 305 -10.45 11.12 -1.06
C ALA A 305 -10.98 11.39 -2.47
N LEU A 306 -11.38 12.63 -2.77
CA LEU A 306 -11.87 13.01 -4.10
C LEU A 306 -10.74 13.46 -5.03
N ALA A 307 -9.71 14.16 -4.54
CA ALA A 307 -8.57 14.52 -5.37
C ALA A 307 -7.71 13.29 -5.73
N PHE A 308 -7.55 12.35 -4.80
CA PHE A 308 -6.73 11.16 -4.96
C PHE A 308 -7.54 9.89 -4.65
N PRO A 309 -8.52 9.52 -5.50
CA PRO A 309 -9.45 8.42 -5.23
C PRO A 309 -8.76 7.10 -4.91
N SER A 310 -7.60 6.82 -5.53
CA SER A 310 -6.84 5.60 -5.30
C SER A 310 -5.84 5.67 -4.13
N ASN A 311 -5.52 6.87 -3.63
CA ASN A 311 -4.45 7.09 -2.65
C ASN A 311 -4.83 8.05 -1.50
N GLY A 312 -6.13 8.36 -1.35
CA GLY A 312 -6.66 9.38 -0.44
C GLY A 312 -6.50 9.12 1.06
N PHE A 313 -5.73 8.09 1.42
CA PHE A 313 -5.34 7.74 2.79
C PHE A 313 -3.87 8.04 3.08
N GLY A 314 -3.08 8.30 2.03
CA GLY A 314 -1.68 8.67 2.11
C GLY A 314 -0.73 7.48 1.97
N GLY A 315 -0.61 6.90 0.78
CA GLY A 315 0.53 6.10 0.34
C GLY A 315 0.53 4.64 0.78
N GLY A 316 1.04 3.76 -0.10
CA GLY A 316 1.02 2.30 0.06
C GLY A 316 2.03 1.70 1.03
N ALA A 317 2.36 2.40 2.11
CA ALA A 317 3.11 1.86 3.25
C ALA A 317 2.56 2.45 4.55
N SER A 318 1.23 2.56 4.64
CA SER A 318 0.57 3.15 5.81
C SER A 318 -0.24 2.12 6.57
N TYR A 319 -0.01 2.09 7.88
CA TYR A 319 -0.87 1.43 8.83
C TYR A 319 -2.06 2.34 9.16
N GLY A 320 -3.20 2.08 8.51
CA GLY A 320 -4.37 2.97 8.55
C GLY A 320 -4.21 4.24 7.69
N SER A 321 -5.20 5.13 7.77
CA SER A 321 -5.17 6.43 7.07
C SER A 321 -4.29 7.45 7.79
N ARG A 322 -3.20 7.88 7.12
CA ARG A 322 -2.29 8.91 7.65
C ARG A 322 -2.96 10.27 7.74
N TYR A 323 -3.77 10.61 6.74
CA TYR A 323 -4.47 11.90 6.69
C TYR A 323 -5.53 11.99 7.77
N LEU A 324 -6.21 10.87 8.07
CA LEU A 324 -7.10 10.80 9.24
C LEU A 324 -6.32 10.99 10.54
N MET A 325 -5.19 10.29 10.73
CA MET A 325 -4.36 10.44 11.93
C MET A 325 -3.89 11.89 12.14
N GLN A 326 -3.46 12.56 11.07
CA GLN A 326 -3.05 13.98 11.08
C GLN A 326 -4.18 14.92 11.50
N ALA A 327 -5.41 14.66 11.04
CA ALA A 327 -6.57 15.53 11.25
C ALA A 327 -7.41 15.16 12.49
N LEU A 328 -7.19 13.98 13.09
CA LEU A 328 -7.90 13.50 14.28
C LEU A 328 -7.91 14.48 15.47
N PRO A 329 -6.87 15.30 15.70
CA PRO A 329 -6.94 16.40 16.68
C PRO A 329 -8.16 17.31 16.55
N LEU A 330 -8.65 17.60 15.34
CA LEU A 330 -9.85 18.42 15.15
C LEU A 330 -11.06 17.80 15.85
N LEU A 331 -11.14 16.47 15.85
CA LEU A 331 -12.23 15.78 16.54
C LEU A 331 -12.15 15.94 18.06
N MET A 332 -10.95 15.96 18.63
CA MET A 332 -10.79 16.24 20.06
C MET A 332 -11.15 17.68 20.38
N LEU A 333 -10.77 18.63 19.52
CA LEU A 333 -11.11 20.04 19.63
C LEU A 333 -12.62 20.28 19.51
N ALA A 334 -13.34 19.48 18.72
CA ALA A 334 -14.80 19.52 18.61
C ALA A 334 -15.52 19.21 19.93
N LEU A 335 -14.84 18.56 20.89
CA LEU A 335 -15.39 18.31 22.23
C LEU A 335 -15.28 19.52 23.17
N LEU A 336 -14.36 20.46 22.93
CA LEU A 336 -14.17 21.64 23.78
C LEU A 336 -15.43 22.50 23.95
N PRO A 337 -16.17 22.84 22.86
CA PRO A 337 -17.44 23.57 23.00
C PRO A 337 -18.47 22.86 23.89
N LEU A 338 -18.42 21.52 23.96
CA LEU A 338 -19.38 20.70 24.70
C LEU A 338 -19.17 20.75 26.22
N ILE A 339 -17.95 21.08 26.68
CA ILE A 339 -17.64 21.18 28.11
C ILE A 339 -18.46 22.28 28.78
N LYS A 340 -18.80 23.35 28.05
CA LYS A 340 -19.60 24.46 28.58
C LYS A 340 -21.11 24.19 28.52
N SER A 341 -21.55 23.24 27.70
CA SER A 341 -22.94 22.79 27.65
C SER A 341 -23.12 21.58 28.58
N THR A 342 -23.46 21.83 29.85
CA THR A 342 -23.79 20.76 30.81
C THR A 342 -25.05 20.02 30.37
N PRO A 343 -25.02 18.68 30.23
CA PRO A 343 -26.24 17.90 30.19
C PRO A 343 -26.89 17.88 31.59
N PRO A 344 -28.23 17.79 31.70
CA PRO A 344 -28.90 17.63 32.98
C PRO A 344 -28.42 16.35 33.69
N ALA A 345 -28.17 16.43 34.99
CA ALA A 345 -27.65 15.34 35.80
C ALA A 345 -28.63 14.15 35.91
N GLY A 346 -28.10 12.92 35.94
CA GLY A 346 -28.83 11.75 36.47
C GLY A 346 -29.12 10.58 35.53
N ARG A 347 -28.63 10.54 34.29
CA ARG A 347 -28.69 9.33 33.44
C ARG A 347 -27.29 8.93 33.00
N LEU A 348 -26.97 7.64 33.09
CA LEU A 348 -25.82 7.05 32.42
C LEU A 348 -25.83 7.56 30.96
N VAL A 349 -24.86 8.40 30.61
CA VAL A 349 -24.83 9.00 29.27
C VAL A 349 -24.46 7.86 28.32
N PRO A 350 -25.24 7.57 27.27
CA PRO A 350 -24.90 6.53 26.28
C PRO A 350 -23.46 6.60 25.78
N SER A 351 -22.87 7.80 25.77
CA SER A 351 -21.46 8.04 25.43
C SER A 351 -20.44 7.36 26.35
N GLN A 352 -20.75 7.13 27.64
CA GLN A 352 -19.85 6.42 28.56
C GLN A 352 -19.83 4.91 28.30
N LEU A 353 -21.00 4.30 28.07
CA LEU A 353 -21.09 2.89 27.67
C LEU A 353 -20.39 2.66 26.33
N LEU A 354 -20.65 3.53 25.35
CA LEU A 354 -19.94 3.52 24.08
C LEU A 354 -18.42 3.70 24.26
N GLY A 355 -17.99 4.54 25.20
CA GLY A 355 -16.58 4.70 25.55
C GLY A 355 -15.93 3.42 26.04
N VAL A 356 -16.59 2.68 26.95
CA VAL A 356 -16.10 1.37 27.42
C VAL A 356 -16.06 0.37 26.26
N SER A 357 -17.12 0.29 25.46
CA SER A 357 -17.18 -0.58 24.28
C SER A 357 -16.08 -0.26 23.27
N ALA A 358 -15.75 1.02 23.07
CA ALA A 358 -14.68 1.43 22.16
C ALA A 358 -13.28 1.07 22.67
N VAL A 359 -13.05 1.11 23.99
CA VAL A 359 -11.79 0.61 24.57
C VAL A 359 -11.67 -0.90 24.34
N LEU A 360 -12.74 -1.66 24.58
CA LEU A 360 -12.77 -3.11 24.30
C LEU A 360 -12.61 -3.42 22.82
N ALA A 361 -13.28 -2.67 21.94
CA ALA A 361 -13.14 -2.82 20.49
C ALA A 361 -11.71 -2.53 20.04
N SER A 362 -11.03 -1.53 20.64
CA SER A 362 -9.63 -1.26 20.36
C SER A 362 -8.75 -2.45 20.74
N LEU A 363 -9.01 -3.11 21.89
CA LEU A 363 -8.30 -4.32 22.28
C LEU A 363 -8.53 -5.46 21.29
N VAL A 364 -9.79 -5.72 20.92
CA VAL A 364 -10.14 -6.81 19.99
C VAL A 364 -9.53 -6.57 18.61
N PHE A 365 -9.68 -5.38 18.05
CA PHE A 365 -9.25 -5.11 16.68
C PHE A 365 -7.74 -4.93 16.54
N GLN A 366 -7.06 -4.48 17.60
CA GLN A 366 -5.62 -4.18 17.55
C GLN A 366 -4.76 -5.24 18.25
N HIS A 367 -5.32 -6.30 18.85
CA HIS A 367 -4.55 -7.28 19.64
C HIS A 367 -3.33 -7.86 18.90
N GLY A 368 -3.47 -8.17 17.61
CA GLY A 368 -2.41 -8.75 16.79
C GLY A 368 -1.28 -7.77 16.44
N THR A 369 -1.43 -6.51 16.81
CA THR A 369 -0.44 -5.45 16.58
C THR A 369 0.07 -4.84 17.87
N LEU A 370 -0.21 -5.41 19.05
CA LEU A 370 0.31 -4.91 20.32
C LEU A 370 1.63 -5.59 20.74
N PRO A 371 2.67 -4.83 21.12
CA PRO A 371 2.79 -3.38 20.98
C PRO A 371 2.99 -2.99 19.50
N PRO A 372 2.43 -1.86 19.03
CA PRO A 372 2.59 -1.44 17.64
C PRO A 372 4.05 -1.15 17.33
N SER A 373 4.53 -1.63 16.18
CA SER A 373 5.94 -1.51 15.79
C SER A 373 6.11 -0.76 14.47
N GLY A 374 7.29 -0.17 14.24
CA GLY A 374 7.62 0.45 12.96
C GLY A 374 7.56 -0.52 11.78
N LYS A 375 7.81 -1.82 12.02
CA LYS A 375 7.68 -2.88 11.00
C LYS A 375 6.25 -2.98 10.47
N LEU A 376 5.25 -2.72 11.31
CA LEU A 376 3.86 -2.72 10.91
C LEU A 376 3.55 -1.58 9.92
N VAL A 377 4.20 -0.43 10.06
CA VAL A 377 4.07 0.66 9.08
C VAL A 377 4.77 0.30 7.78
N GLN A 378 5.93 -0.35 7.85
CA GLN A 378 6.68 -0.80 6.66
C GLN A 378 5.95 -1.89 5.87
N ASN A 379 5.32 -2.85 6.57
CA ASN A 379 4.59 -3.95 5.97
C ASN A 379 3.24 -4.19 6.69
N PRO A 380 2.23 -3.35 6.41
CA PRO A 380 0.89 -3.47 7.00
C PRO A 380 0.05 -4.60 6.37
N THR A 381 0.56 -5.31 5.35
CA THR A 381 -0.12 -6.49 4.77
C THR A 381 -0.48 -7.50 5.86
N THR A 382 0.44 -7.75 6.79
CA THR A 382 0.25 -8.65 7.93
C THR A 382 -0.99 -8.33 8.77
N PHE A 383 -1.31 -7.05 8.93
CA PHE A 383 -2.51 -6.63 9.64
C PHE A 383 -3.75 -6.69 8.75
N LEU A 384 -3.66 -6.22 7.50
CA LEU A 384 -4.80 -6.19 6.58
C LEU A 384 -5.36 -7.58 6.28
N LEU A 385 -4.54 -8.62 6.43
CA LEU A 385 -4.93 -10.01 6.24
C LEU A 385 -5.28 -10.74 7.55
N ASN A 386 -5.20 -10.06 8.71
CA ASN A 386 -5.53 -10.67 9.99
C ASN A 386 -7.05 -10.83 10.18
N THR A 387 -7.45 -11.74 11.08
CA THR A 387 -8.86 -12.07 11.31
C THR A 387 -9.73 -10.86 11.71
N PRO A 388 -9.31 -9.96 12.62
CA PRO A 388 -10.09 -8.76 12.90
C PRO A 388 -10.30 -7.83 11.70
N ALA A 389 -9.28 -7.62 10.87
CA ALA A 389 -9.34 -6.71 9.72
C ALA A 389 -10.18 -7.30 8.59
N THR A 390 -10.17 -8.62 8.39
CA THR A 390 -10.95 -9.28 7.32
C THR A 390 -12.47 -9.20 7.54
N LEU A 391 -12.92 -8.90 8.77
CA LEU A 391 -14.33 -8.56 9.06
C LEU A 391 -14.79 -7.27 8.38
N PHE A 392 -13.86 -6.42 7.96
CA PHE A 392 -14.13 -5.14 7.33
C PHE A 392 -13.98 -5.24 5.80
N PRO A 393 -14.82 -4.55 5.02
CA PRO A 393 -14.72 -4.51 3.56
C PRO A 393 -13.40 -3.91 3.09
N LEU A 394 -12.78 -4.58 2.13
CA LEU A 394 -11.61 -4.09 1.41
C LEU A 394 -12.05 -3.03 0.38
N GLU A 395 -11.43 -1.85 0.40
CA GLU A 395 -11.80 -0.73 -0.45
C GLU A 395 -11.28 -0.91 -1.90
N ASP A 396 -12.17 -1.25 -2.83
CA ASP A 396 -11.82 -1.54 -4.23
C ASP A 396 -11.06 -0.40 -4.92
N ARG A 397 -11.46 0.85 -4.65
CA ARG A 397 -10.81 2.03 -5.24
C ARG A 397 -9.34 2.15 -4.83
N LEU A 398 -8.98 1.65 -3.65
CA LEU A 398 -7.67 1.80 -3.06
C LEU A 398 -6.74 0.63 -3.40
N LEU A 399 -7.23 -0.47 -3.98
CA LEU A 399 -6.46 -1.70 -4.27
C LEU A 399 -5.10 -1.46 -4.94
N PRO A 400 -4.93 -0.52 -5.90
CA PRO A 400 -3.62 -0.24 -6.48
C PRO A 400 -2.55 0.23 -5.49
N TRP A 401 -2.98 0.85 -4.39
CA TRP A 401 -2.13 1.45 -3.36
C TRP A 401 -2.26 0.78 -2.00
N ILE A 402 -3.27 -0.06 -1.78
CA ILE A 402 -3.36 -0.82 -0.54
C ILE A 402 -2.10 -1.70 -0.46
N PRO A 403 -1.38 -1.64 0.67
CA PRO A 403 -0.17 -2.42 0.88
C PRO A 403 -0.46 -3.90 1.12
N ILE A 404 -0.89 -4.62 0.08
CA ILE A 404 -1.02 -6.08 0.06
C ILE A 404 -0.19 -6.58 -1.11
N PHE A 405 1.08 -6.85 -0.82
CA PHE A 405 2.09 -7.17 -1.84
C PHE A 405 2.39 -8.66 -1.87
N THR A 406 1.37 -9.47 -2.18
CA THR A 406 1.54 -10.92 -2.39
C THR A 406 1.21 -11.26 -3.84
N SER A 407 1.94 -12.20 -4.44
CA SER A 407 1.72 -12.59 -5.84
C SER A 407 0.34 -13.22 -6.07
N HIS A 408 -0.38 -13.61 -5.02
CA HIS A 408 -1.74 -14.19 -5.10
C HIS A 408 -2.82 -13.12 -5.04
N PHE A 409 -2.45 -11.91 -4.62
CA PHE A 409 -3.39 -10.82 -4.45
C PHE A 409 -3.56 -10.00 -5.73
N ARG A 410 -2.51 -9.90 -6.56
CA ARG A 410 -2.48 -8.99 -7.71
C ARG A 410 -1.80 -9.65 -8.91
N VAL A 411 -2.45 -9.55 -10.06
CA VAL A 411 -1.86 -9.85 -11.38
C VAL A 411 -1.86 -8.56 -12.19
N ASP A 412 -0.71 -8.17 -12.74
CA ASP A 412 -0.57 -7.00 -13.61
C ASP A 412 -0.42 -7.42 -15.06
N ASN A 413 -0.90 -6.59 -15.97
CA ASN A 413 -0.52 -6.72 -17.37
C ASN A 413 0.92 -6.18 -17.58
N THR A 414 1.52 -6.52 -18.73
CA THR A 414 2.90 -6.15 -19.09
C THR A 414 3.20 -4.66 -19.05
N THR A 415 2.21 -3.81 -19.37
CA THR A 415 2.35 -2.35 -19.36
C THR A 415 2.00 -1.72 -18.01
N ALA A 416 1.56 -2.50 -17.03
CA ALA A 416 1.02 -2.04 -15.74
C ALA A 416 -0.16 -1.04 -15.86
N GLU A 417 -0.87 -1.04 -16.98
CA GLU A 417 -2.07 -0.21 -17.23
C GLU A 417 -3.37 -0.90 -16.80
N ALA A 418 -3.33 -2.20 -16.49
CA ALA A 418 -4.43 -2.92 -15.84
C ALA A 418 -3.92 -3.93 -14.81
N SER A 419 -4.72 -4.16 -13.78
CA SER A 419 -4.47 -5.16 -12.74
C SER A 419 -5.74 -5.92 -12.38
N LEU A 420 -5.60 -7.18 -12.04
CA LEU A 420 -6.63 -8.00 -11.42
C LEU A 420 -6.27 -8.22 -9.95
N PHE A 421 -7.21 -7.94 -9.06
CA PHE A 421 -7.02 -8.08 -7.62
C PHE A 421 -7.94 -9.16 -7.03
N SER A 422 -7.43 -9.98 -6.11
CA SER A 422 -8.19 -10.96 -5.34
C SER A 422 -8.61 -10.39 -3.99
N LYS A 423 -9.90 -10.43 -3.64
CA LYS A 423 -10.38 -9.95 -2.33
C LYS A 423 -10.17 -10.96 -1.19
N ASP A 424 -9.92 -12.21 -1.54
CA ASP A 424 -9.90 -13.34 -0.61
C ASP A 424 -8.49 -13.63 -0.04
N ALA A 425 -7.47 -12.85 -0.44
CA ALA A 425 -6.08 -12.92 0.04
C ALA A 425 -5.46 -14.33 0.09
N THR A 426 -5.98 -15.24 -0.74
CA THR A 426 -5.59 -16.63 -0.85
C THR A 426 -5.38 -16.95 -2.33
N TRP A 427 -4.58 -17.98 -2.61
CA TRP A 427 -4.39 -18.51 -3.95
C TRP A 427 -5.75 -18.72 -4.66
N LEU A 428 -5.82 -18.23 -5.89
CA LEU A 428 -6.92 -18.45 -6.85
C LEU A 428 -7.00 -19.91 -7.32
N ASP A 429 -6.03 -20.71 -6.91
CA ASP A 429 -5.52 -21.75 -7.77
C ASP A 429 -5.70 -23.15 -7.20
N LYS A 430 -6.25 -23.42 -6.00
CA LYS A 430 -6.43 -24.81 -5.56
C LYS A 430 -7.88 -25.11 -5.25
N TYR A 431 -8.49 -25.96 -6.06
CA TYR A 431 -9.80 -26.54 -5.78
C TYR A 431 -9.67 -27.99 -5.34
N VAL A 432 -10.12 -28.21 -4.11
CA VAL A 432 -10.42 -29.51 -3.51
C VAL A 432 -11.95 -29.53 -3.38
N ASP A 433 -12.59 -30.66 -3.67
CA ASP A 433 -14.07 -30.82 -3.65
C ASP A 433 -14.83 -30.25 -4.86
N GLY A 434 -14.12 -29.96 -5.96
CA GLY A 434 -14.74 -29.75 -7.27
C GLY A 434 -15.44 -28.40 -7.48
N LYS A 435 -15.33 -27.44 -6.55
CA LYS A 435 -15.82 -26.07 -6.75
C LYS A 435 -14.96 -25.04 -6.02
N ILE A 436 -14.70 -23.91 -6.68
CA ILE A 436 -14.05 -22.73 -6.09
C ILE A 436 -14.83 -21.49 -6.48
N VAL A 437 -15.04 -20.58 -5.52
CA VAL A 437 -15.64 -19.27 -5.75
C VAL A 437 -14.63 -18.22 -5.31
N ARG A 438 -14.39 -17.21 -6.15
CA ARG A 438 -13.42 -16.15 -5.90
C ARG A 438 -14.03 -14.79 -6.21
N GLN A 439 -13.75 -13.82 -5.35
CA GLN A 439 -14.13 -12.42 -5.54
C GLN A 439 -12.93 -11.65 -6.12
N LEU A 440 -13.12 -11.08 -7.30
CA LEU A 440 -12.10 -10.41 -8.07
C LEU A 440 -12.50 -8.95 -8.36
N THR A 441 -11.50 -8.09 -8.47
CA THR A 441 -11.66 -6.72 -8.97
C THR A 441 -10.73 -6.51 -10.15
N LEU A 442 -11.29 -6.28 -11.34
CA LEU A 442 -10.53 -5.81 -12.49
C LEU A 442 -10.40 -4.29 -12.39
N TYR A 443 -9.16 -3.80 -12.50
CA TYR A 443 -8.81 -2.40 -12.35
C TYR A 443 -8.04 -1.94 -13.58
N GLN A 444 -8.51 -0.87 -14.22
CA GLN A 444 -7.82 -0.21 -15.33
C GLN A 444 -7.23 1.10 -14.82
N HIS A 445 -5.91 1.24 -14.87
CA HIS A 445 -5.17 2.42 -14.38
C HIS A 445 -5.24 3.60 -15.35
N ASN A 446 -5.57 3.34 -16.61
CA ASN A 446 -5.80 4.37 -17.62
C ASN A 446 -6.93 3.98 -18.57
N ALA A 447 -8.07 4.65 -18.43
CA ALA A 447 -9.24 4.47 -19.28
C ALA A 447 -9.01 4.80 -20.76
N ASP A 448 -7.96 5.57 -21.07
CA ASP A 448 -7.62 5.95 -22.45
C ASP A 448 -6.88 4.81 -23.21
N GLN A 449 -6.46 3.76 -22.50
CA GLN A 449 -5.82 2.59 -23.09
C GLN A 449 -6.84 1.50 -23.41
N ALA A 450 -6.52 0.64 -24.39
CA ALA A 450 -7.33 -0.54 -24.66
C ALA A 450 -7.36 -1.46 -23.42
N LEU A 451 -8.52 -2.07 -23.17
CA LEU A 451 -8.66 -3.06 -22.10
C LEU A 451 -7.87 -4.32 -22.50
N PRO A 452 -6.90 -4.77 -21.69
CA PRO A 452 -6.20 -6.03 -21.94
C PRO A 452 -7.15 -7.22 -21.89
N ALA A 453 -6.89 -8.25 -22.69
CA ALA A 453 -7.64 -9.50 -22.61
C ALA A 453 -7.38 -10.17 -21.26
N LEU A 454 -8.45 -10.66 -20.63
CA LEU A 454 -8.37 -11.41 -19.37
C LEU A 454 -8.52 -12.89 -19.67
N TYR A 455 -7.43 -13.62 -19.52
CA TYR A 455 -7.35 -15.03 -19.77
C TYR A 455 -7.44 -15.85 -18.48
N ILE A 456 -8.14 -16.97 -18.56
CA ILE A 456 -8.13 -18.01 -17.53
C ILE A 456 -7.37 -19.21 -18.06
N HIS A 457 -6.61 -19.80 -17.16
CA HIS A 457 -5.98 -21.10 -17.31
C HIS A 457 -6.53 -22.08 -16.28
N SER A 458 -6.57 -23.35 -16.64
CA SER A 458 -6.98 -24.43 -15.74
C SER A 458 -6.04 -25.62 -15.89
N SER A 459 -5.82 -26.40 -14.81
CA SER A 459 -5.08 -27.66 -14.89
C SER A 459 -5.98 -28.86 -15.22
N VAL A 460 -7.31 -28.69 -15.17
CA VAL A 460 -8.32 -29.71 -15.53
C VAL A 460 -9.43 -29.13 -16.39
N HIS A 461 -10.33 -29.98 -16.88
CA HIS A 461 -11.58 -29.51 -17.45
C HIS A 461 -12.47 -28.91 -16.35
N ALA A 462 -12.87 -27.66 -16.53
CA ALA A 462 -13.71 -26.95 -15.57
C ALA A 462 -14.83 -26.17 -16.27
N ARG A 463 -16.02 -26.17 -15.67
CA ARG A 463 -17.07 -25.20 -15.96
C ARG A 463 -16.71 -23.88 -15.29
N VAL A 464 -16.93 -22.78 -15.99
CA VAL A 464 -16.65 -21.43 -15.50
C VAL A 464 -17.94 -20.63 -15.54
N ASP A 465 -18.33 -20.07 -14.41
CA ASP A 465 -19.45 -19.13 -14.29
C ASP A 465 -18.93 -17.79 -13.73
N ILE A 466 -19.13 -16.71 -14.47
CA ILE A 466 -18.81 -15.35 -14.04
C ILE A 466 -20.10 -14.68 -13.59
N LYS A 467 -20.07 -14.09 -12.41
CA LYS A 467 -21.23 -13.42 -11.81
C LYS A 467 -20.89 -12.00 -11.40
N ASN A 468 -21.83 -11.08 -11.60
CA ASN A 468 -21.78 -9.74 -11.04
C ASN A 468 -22.87 -9.62 -9.97
N GLY A 469 -22.50 -9.36 -8.72
CA GLY A 469 -23.45 -9.27 -7.60
C GLY A 469 -24.28 -10.55 -7.39
N GLY A 470 -23.77 -11.72 -7.79
CA GLY A 470 -24.47 -13.01 -7.73
C GLY A 470 -25.27 -13.35 -9.01
N THR A 471 -25.49 -12.40 -9.91
CA THR A 471 -26.16 -12.62 -11.20
C THR A 471 -25.15 -13.14 -12.22
N PRO A 472 -25.38 -14.32 -12.86
CA PRO A 472 -24.48 -14.82 -13.89
C PRO A 472 -24.50 -13.90 -15.12
N ILE A 473 -23.32 -13.43 -15.51
CA ILE A 473 -23.11 -12.61 -16.70
C ILE A 473 -22.50 -13.42 -17.85
N TRP A 474 -21.81 -14.52 -17.54
CA TRP A 474 -21.25 -15.42 -18.55
C TRP A 474 -21.02 -16.83 -18.00
N THR A 475 -21.19 -17.84 -18.85
CA THR A 475 -20.94 -19.26 -18.55
C THR A 475 -20.20 -19.92 -19.70
N GLY A 476 -19.20 -20.74 -19.39
CA GLY A 476 -18.50 -21.55 -20.38
C GLY A 476 -17.72 -22.70 -19.76
N SER A 477 -16.76 -23.24 -20.50
CA SER A 477 -15.88 -24.29 -20.02
C SER A 477 -14.46 -24.08 -20.54
N ILE A 478 -13.49 -24.55 -19.75
CA ILE A 478 -12.05 -24.48 -20.06
C ILE A 478 -11.44 -25.87 -19.96
N SER A 479 -10.41 -26.11 -20.78
CA SER A 479 -9.63 -27.35 -20.83
C SER A 479 -8.15 -27.03 -20.58
N PRO A 480 -7.31 -27.98 -20.10
CA PRO A 480 -5.97 -27.65 -19.59
C PRO A 480 -5.00 -27.00 -20.59
N GLN A 481 -5.14 -27.35 -21.86
CA GLN A 481 -4.29 -26.88 -22.96
C GLN A 481 -4.90 -25.68 -23.71
N LYS A 482 -6.07 -25.20 -23.30
CA LYS A 482 -6.73 -24.04 -23.89
C LYS A 482 -6.70 -22.87 -22.92
N VAL A 483 -6.59 -21.69 -23.50
CA VAL A 483 -6.80 -20.43 -22.79
C VAL A 483 -8.23 -19.98 -23.06
N LEU A 484 -8.92 -19.54 -22.02
CA LEU A 484 -10.27 -18.99 -22.14
C LEU A 484 -10.21 -17.47 -22.03
N ASP A 485 -10.61 -16.78 -23.11
CA ASP A 485 -10.85 -15.35 -23.11
C ASP A 485 -12.16 -15.03 -22.40
N LEU A 486 -12.12 -14.18 -21.38
CA LEU A 486 -13.33 -13.73 -20.72
C LEU A 486 -13.93 -12.54 -21.48
N PRO A 487 -15.24 -12.56 -21.79
CA PRO A 487 -15.89 -11.49 -22.52
C PRO A 487 -16.18 -10.29 -21.61
N LEU A 488 -15.12 -9.65 -21.13
CA LEU A 488 -15.19 -8.41 -20.37
C LEU A 488 -14.83 -7.26 -21.29
N ASP A 489 -15.78 -6.38 -21.54
CA ASP A 489 -15.58 -5.15 -22.31
C ASP A 489 -15.65 -3.92 -21.38
N GLN A 490 -15.61 -2.72 -21.96
CA GLN A 490 -15.67 -1.48 -21.19
C GLN A 490 -16.96 -1.33 -20.38
N SER A 491 -18.06 -1.97 -20.76
CA SER A 491 -19.33 -1.91 -20.04
C SER A 491 -19.30 -2.68 -18.70
N PHE A 492 -18.27 -3.50 -18.49
CA PHE A 492 -18.06 -4.24 -17.25
C PHE A 492 -17.82 -3.33 -16.03
N PHE A 493 -17.13 -2.20 -16.23
CA PHE A 493 -16.71 -1.31 -15.17
C PHE A 493 -17.89 -0.58 -14.54
N GLN A 494 -18.06 -0.72 -13.22
CA GLN A 494 -19.16 -0.09 -12.48
C GLN A 494 -18.77 1.28 -11.91
N HIS A 495 -17.46 1.53 -11.79
CA HIS A 495 -16.92 2.70 -11.16
C HIS A 495 -15.80 3.31 -12.01
N GLU A 496 -15.73 4.64 -11.99
CA GLU A 496 -14.72 5.44 -12.67
C GLU A 496 -14.36 6.64 -11.79
N ALA A 497 -13.09 7.05 -11.82
CA ALA A 497 -12.61 8.22 -11.10
C ALA A 497 -11.42 8.87 -11.80
N PHE A 498 -11.39 10.19 -11.86
CA PHE A 498 -10.20 10.93 -12.30
C PHE A 498 -9.22 11.09 -11.14
N ASP A 499 -7.99 10.59 -11.29
CA ASP A 499 -6.98 10.64 -10.24
C ASP A 499 -5.99 11.79 -10.48
N LEU A 500 -5.97 12.76 -9.56
CA LEU A 500 -5.07 13.90 -9.66
C LEU A 500 -3.60 13.48 -9.50
N LEU A 501 -3.29 12.31 -8.94
CA LEU A 501 -1.91 11.90 -8.69
C LEU A 501 -1.14 11.71 -10.00
N ASP A 502 -1.75 11.05 -10.99
CA ASP A 502 -1.15 10.69 -12.28
C ASP A 502 -1.89 11.32 -13.48
N LYS A 503 -2.97 12.08 -13.24
CA LYS A 503 -3.86 12.68 -14.25
C LYS A 503 -4.53 11.67 -15.15
N LYS A 504 -4.72 10.44 -14.68
CA LYS A 504 -5.40 9.38 -15.42
C LYS A 504 -6.80 9.16 -14.88
N THR A 505 -7.71 8.80 -15.77
CA THR A 505 -9.00 8.27 -15.36
C THR A 505 -8.86 6.78 -15.11
N LYS A 506 -9.26 6.34 -13.93
CA LYS A 506 -9.20 4.95 -13.46
C LYS A 506 -10.58 4.35 -13.42
N ARG A 507 -10.70 3.07 -13.76
CA ARG A 507 -11.97 2.35 -13.73
C ARG A 507 -11.81 1.02 -13.03
N TRP A 508 -12.84 0.58 -12.31
CA TRP A 508 -12.81 -0.72 -11.67
C TRP A 508 -14.20 -1.37 -11.61
N GLY A 509 -14.19 -2.69 -11.61
CA GLY A 509 -15.40 -3.50 -11.53
C GLY A 509 -15.12 -4.77 -10.74
N ALA A 510 -15.99 -5.06 -9.78
CA ALA A 510 -15.94 -6.29 -9.01
C ALA A 510 -16.80 -7.36 -9.67
N PHE A 511 -16.34 -8.61 -9.61
CA PHE A 511 -17.08 -9.78 -10.07
C PHE A 511 -16.67 -11.00 -9.26
N SER A 512 -17.50 -12.04 -9.30
CA SER A 512 -17.11 -13.34 -8.81
C SER A 512 -16.96 -14.33 -9.93
N ILE A 513 -16.02 -15.24 -9.75
CA ILE A 513 -15.84 -16.37 -10.63
C ILE A 513 -16.05 -17.66 -9.86
N GLU A 514 -16.81 -18.55 -10.45
CA GLU A 514 -17.07 -19.89 -9.96
C GLU A 514 -16.51 -20.89 -10.96
N LEU A 515 -15.51 -21.67 -10.53
CA LEU A 515 -14.97 -22.77 -11.32
C LEU A 515 -15.44 -24.08 -10.70
N GLN A 516 -15.99 -24.97 -11.51
CA GLN A 516 -16.48 -26.28 -11.10
C GLN A 516 -15.84 -27.39 -11.93
N SER A 517 -15.28 -28.41 -11.27
CA SER A 517 -14.54 -29.50 -11.91
C SER A 517 -14.62 -30.81 -11.13
N VAL A 518 -14.06 -31.89 -11.68
CA VAL A 518 -13.89 -33.17 -10.99
C VAL A 518 -12.51 -33.18 -10.31
N ALA A 519 -12.39 -32.49 -9.17
CA ALA A 519 -11.15 -32.42 -8.40
C ALA A 519 -11.27 -33.19 -7.08
N THR A 520 -10.18 -33.82 -6.65
CA THR A 520 -10.12 -34.59 -5.38
C THR A 520 -8.91 -34.18 -4.56
N ALA A 521 -8.84 -34.61 -3.29
CA ALA A 521 -7.66 -34.36 -2.46
C ALA A 521 -6.37 -34.96 -3.04
N GLU A 522 -6.46 -36.08 -3.77
CA GLU A 522 -5.32 -36.76 -4.41
C GLU A 522 -4.89 -36.11 -5.73
N LYS A 523 -5.85 -35.53 -6.46
CA LYS A 523 -5.65 -34.77 -7.70
C LYS A 523 -6.32 -33.41 -7.55
N PRO A 524 -5.72 -32.50 -6.75
CA PRO A 524 -6.19 -31.14 -6.69
C PRO A 524 -6.01 -30.52 -8.06
N ALA A 525 -6.84 -29.55 -8.36
CA ALA A 525 -6.77 -28.88 -9.63
C ALA A 525 -6.66 -27.38 -9.45
N TYR A 526 -6.11 -26.73 -10.48
CA TYR A 526 -5.59 -25.40 -10.39
C TYR A 526 -6.07 -24.44 -11.46
N ALA A 527 -6.18 -23.16 -11.12
CA ALA A 527 -6.60 -22.08 -12.02
C ALA A 527 -5.75 -20.84 -11.80
N SER A 528 -5.41 -20.14 -12.88
CA SER A 528 -4.67 -18.88 -12.82
C SER A 528 -5.22 -17.89 -13.84
N PHE A 529 -4.94 -16.62 -13.62
CA PHE A 529 -5.42 -15.51 -14.45
C PHE A 529 -4.23 -14.81 -15.08
N GLU A 530 -4.43 -14.33 -16.30
CA GLU A 530 -3.42 -13.61 -17.06
C GLU A 530 -4.06 -12.39 -17.73
N LEU A 531 -3.38 -11.25 -17.66
CA LEU A 531 -3.76 -10.03 -18.39
C LEU A 531 -2.69 -9.77 -19.45
N THR A 532 -3.07 -9.78 -20.72
CA THR A 532 -2.11 -9.56 -21.81
C THR A 532 -2.57 -8.52 -22.81
N THR A 533 -1.58 -7.86 -23.41
CA THR A 533 -1.74 -6.91 -24.50
C THR A 533 -1.18 -7.58 -25.76
N ASP A 534 -2.04 -7.82 -26.74
CA ASP A 534 -1.74 -8.56 -27.97
C ASP A 534 -0.33 -8.29 -28.53
N SER A 535 0.53 -9.31 -28.44
CA SER A 535 1.73 -9.40 -29.26
C SER A 535 1.91 -10.86 -29.66
N ALA A 536 2.13 -11.10 -30.95
CA ALA A 536 2.36 -12.45 -31.44
C ALA A 536 3.69 -12.96 -30.85
N PRO A 537 3.72 -14.15 -30.22
CA PRO A 537 4.93 -14.66 -29.61
C PRO A 537 6.00 -14.93 -30.68
N VAL A 538 7.25 -14.63 -30.35
CA VAL A 538 8.41 -14.96 -31.17
C VAL A 538 8.63 -16.48 -31.11
N PRO A 539 8.80 -17.17 -32.25
CA PRO A 539 9.05 -18.62 -32.26
C PRO A 539 10.22 -19.02 -31.34
N ILE A 540 10.06 -20.13 -30.64
CA ILE A 540 11.08 -20.65 -29.71
C ILE A 540 12.27 -21.21 -30.51
N PRO A 541 13.49 -20.67 -30.32
CA PRO A 541 14.69 -21.20 -30.95
C PRO A 541 15.13 -22.53 -30.31
N PHE A 542 15.65 -23.45 -31.14
CA PHE A 542 16.35 -24.64 -30.68
C PHE A 542 17.77 -24.32 -30.25
N ASP A 543 18.28 -25.09 -29.29
CA ASP A 543 19.65 -25.08 -28.79
C ASP A 543 20.11 -23.72 -28.26
N ARG A 544 19.15 -22.87 -27.85
CA ARG A 544 19.37 -21.58 -27.21
C ARG A 544 18.73 -21.59 -25.81
N ILE A 545 19.50 -21.13 -24.83
CA ILE A 545 18.97 -20.89 -23.49
C ILE A 545 17.98 -19.72 -23.55
N ILE A 546 16.78 -19.97 -23.06
CA ILE A 546 15.73 -18.97 -22.88
C ILE A 546 15.67 -18.66 -21.39
N SER A 547 16.08 -17.44 -21.03
CA SER A 547 15.94 -16.94 -19.67
C SER A 547 14.47 -16.77 -19.32
N ILE A 548 14.12 -16.89 -18.05
CA ILE A 548 12.76 -16.59 -17.57
C ILE A 548 12.27 -15.18 -17.94
N HIS A 549 13.20 -14.22 -18.10
CA HIS A 549 12.90 -12.85 -18.51
C HIS A 549 12.42 -12.75 -19.98
N GLU A 550 12.70 -13.78 -20.79
CA GLU A 550 12.33 -13.87 -22.20
C GLU A 550 11.05 -14.71 -22.41
N PHE A 551 10.52 -15.34 -21.36
CA PHE A 551 9.40 -16.29 -21.49
C PHE A 551 8.19 -15.68 -22.18
N ASN A 552 7.77 -14.49 -21.74
CA ASN A 552 6.62 -13.80 -22.32
C ASN A 552 6.83 -13.47 -23.81
N GLN A 553 8.04 -13.09 -24.22
CA GLN A 553 8.36 -12.83 -25.63
C GLN A 553 8.18 -14.06 -26.51
N HIS A 554 8.38 -15.25 -25.94
CA HIS A 554 8.24 -16.53 -26.60
C HIS A 554 6.89 -17.21 -26.34
N GLY A 555 5.95 -16.53 -25.69
CA GLY A 555 4.64 -17.09 -25.33
C GLY A 555 4.68 -18.21 -24.28
N ILE A 556 5.80 -18.36 -23.56
CA ILE A 556 5.90 -19.27 -22.42
C ILE A 556 5.20 -18.61 -21.24
N ILE A 557 4.18 -19.28 -20.70
CA ILE A 557 3.33 -18.73 -19.64
C ILE A 557 3.57 -19.53 -18.35
N PRO A 558 4.18 -18.93 -17.31
CA PRO A 558 4.18 -19.49 -15.96
C PRO A 558 2.76 -19.46 -15.38
N ARG A 559 2.27 -20.61 -14.92
CA ARG A 559 0.92 -20.79 -14.35
C ARG A 559 0.97 -21.31 -12.92
N PHE A 560 -0.06 -20.95 -12.16
CA PHE A 560 -0.28 -21.37 -10.77
C PHE A 560 0.79 -20.82 -9.79
N HIS A 561 1.42 -21.68 -8.99
CA HIS A 561 2.23 -21.25 -7.84
C HIS A 561 3.66 -20.83 -8.16
N TRP A 562 3.83 -19.83 -9.04
CA TRP A 562 5.09 -19.11 -9.21
C TRP A 562 5.10 -17.82 -8.38
N SER A 563 6.24 -17.50 -7.78
CA SER A 563 6.47 -16.23 -7.06
C SER A 563 6.83 -15.09 -8.01
N TYR A 564 7.12 -13.90 -7.49
CA TYR A 564 7.68 -12.83 -8.31
C TYR A 564 9.06 -13.22 -8.87
N MET A 565 9.39 -12.67 -10.04
CA MET A 565 10.67 -12.89 -10.69
C MET A 565 11.80 -12.19 -9.92
N GLU A 566 12.91 -12.91 -9.71
CA GLU A 566 14.16 -12.40 -9.15
C GLU A 566 15.23 -12.32 -10.25
N GLU A 567 16.32 -11.58 -10.02
CA GLU A 567 17.38 -11.37 -11.03
C GLU A 567 17.96 -12.67 -11.59
N TRP A 568 18.03 -13.72 -10.77
CA TRP A 568 18.63 -15.01 -11.15
C TRP A 568 17.61 -16.03 -11.71
N GLY A 569 16.31 -15.85 -11.43
CA GLY A 569 15.33 -16.92 -11.56
C GLY A 569 13.99 -16.64 -10.88
N GLN A 570 13.12 -17.64 -10.81
CA GLN A 570 11.78 -17.53 -10.22
C GLN A 570 11.51 -18.73 -9.30
N TRP A 571 11.23 -18.47 -8.03
CA TRP A 571 10.82 -19.52 -7.11
C TRP A 571 9.37 -19.92 -7.33
N THR A 572 9.05 -21.19 -7.08
CA THR A 572 7.70 -21.61 -6.76
C THR A 572 7.32 -21.12 -5.37
N ASP A 573 6.04 -20.83 -5.17
CA ASP A 573 5.47 -20.48 -3.87
C ASP A 573 4.26 -21.36 -3.58
N GLY A 574 4.44 -22.59 -3.11
CA GLY A 574 3.32 -23.50 -2.87
C GLY A 574 3.59 -24.92 -3.36
N GLU A 575 2.54 -25.67 -3.64
CA GLU A 575 2.62 -27.13 -3.91
C GLU A 575 2.64 -27.53 -5.38
N TYR A 576 2.18 -26.66 -6.29
CA TYR A 576 2.10 -26.99 -7.71
C TYR A 576 2.30 -25.76 -8.60
N ALA A 577 3.23 -25.85 -9.54
CA ALA A 577 3.49 -24.79 -10.51
C ALA A 577 3.62 -25.41 -11.91
N GLU A 578 3.31 -24.65 -12.96
CA GLU A 578 3.29 -25.19 -14.32
C GLU A 578 3.83 -24.20 -15.34
N LEU A 579 4.43 -24.70 -16.42
CA LEU A 579 4.78 -23.93 -17.60
C LEU A 579 3.89 -24.38 -18.76
N LEU A 580 3.14 -23.45 -19.36
CA LEU A 580 2.51 -23.65 -20.65
C LEU A 580 3.47 -23.13 -21.72
N ILE A 581 3.93 -24.04 -22.59
CA ILE A 581 4.97 -23.76 -23.57
C ILE A 581 4.40 -24.01 -24.96
N PRO A 582 4.37 -23.01 -25.86
CA PRO A 582 3.98 -23.22 -27.24
C PRO A 582 4.99 -24.15 -27.93
N LEU A 583 4.50 -25.05 -28.76
CA LEU A 583 5.34 -25.96 -29.55
C LEU A 583 5.48 -25.40 -30.97
N PRO A 584 6.68 -25.43 -31.57
CA PRO A 584 6.86 -25.13 -32.98
C PRO A 584 6.04 -26.08 -33.87
N ASP A 585 5.48 -25.57 -34.97
CA ASP A 585 4.63 -26.34 -35.91
C ASP A 585 5.28 -27.63 -36.43
N ASN A 586 6.62 -27.63 -36.53
CA ASN A 586 7.42 -28.78 -36.96
C ASN A 586 8.36 -29.23 -35.84
N LEU A 587 7.80 -29.83 -34.77
CA LEU A 587 8.58 -30.38 -33.66
C LEU A 587 9.34 -31.65 -34.12
N PRO A 588 10.68 -31.65 -34.17
CA PRO A 588 11.43 -32.85 -34.55
C PRO A 588 11.20 -34.01 -33.58
N ASP A 589 11.16 -35.23 -34.11
CA ASP A 589 11.14 -36.44 -33.29
C ASP A 589 12.35 -36.48 -32.35
N GLY A 590 12.11 -36.90 -31.10
CA GLY A 590 13.15 -36.89 -30.07
C GLY A 590 13.52 -35.51 -29.51
N THR A 591 12.72 -34.47 -29.75
CA THR A 591 12.91 -33.18 -29.06
C THR A 591 12.69 -33.32 -27.55
N GLU A 592 13.59 -32.70 -26.78
CA GLU A 592 13.53 -32.62 -25.32
C GLU A 592 13.59 -31.17 -24.88
N ILE A 593 12.80 -30.84 -23.85
CA ILE A 593 12.93 -29.56 -23.15
C ILE A 593 13.81 -29.80 -21.93
N GLN A 594 14.94 -29.09 -21.90
CA GLN A 594 15.86 -29.05 -20.77
C GLN A 594 15.51 -27.86 -19.88
N ILE A 595 15.28 -28.12 -18.60
CA ILE A 595 14.84 -27.11 -17.63
C ILE A 595 15.90 -27.02 -16.54
N THR A 596 16.56 -25.87 -16.43
CA THR A 596 17.55 -25.64 -15.38
C THR A 596 16.85 -25.13 -14.13
N ALA A 597 16.92 -25.90 -13.05
CA ALA A 597 16.25 -25.57 -11.80
C ALA A 597 17.09 -25.93 -10.56
N THR A 598 16.89 -25.20 -9.47
CA THR A 598 17.44 -25.46 -8.14
C THR A 598 16.30 -25.80 -7.18
N ALA A 599 16.59 -26.36 -6.01
CA ALA A 599 15.59 -26.54 -4.96
C ALA A 599 15.92 -25.76 -3.70
N PHE A 600 14.88 -25.38 -2.95
CA PHE A 600 15.06 -24.82 -1.63
C PHE A 600 15.39 -25.93 -0.63
N LEU A 601 16.60 -25.89 -0.08
CA LEU A 601 17.09 -26.84 0.91
C LEU A 601 17.47 -26.07 2.18
N ALA A 602 17.11 -26.61 3.34
CA ALA A 602 17.41 -26.03 4.64
C ALA A 602 18.06 -27.07 5.56
N ARG A 603 18.67 -26.63 6.66
CA ARG A 603 19.34 -27.54 7.62
C ARG A 603 18.38 -28.63 8.14
N ASN A 604 17.14 -28.27 8.45
CA ASN A 604 16.12 -29.21 8.93
C ASN A 604 15.33 -29.88 7.80
N GLN A 605 15.63 -29.52 6.55
CA GLN A 605 15.03 -30.10 5.35
C GLN A 605 16.08 -30.17 4.22
N PRO A 606 17.03 -31.12 4.32
CA PRO A 606 18.15 -31.22 3.38
C PRO A 606 17.77 -31.86 2.05
N ARG A 607 16.50 -32.26 1.87
CA ARG A 607 15.98 -32.87 0.65
C ARG A 607 14.65 -32.25 0.25
N GLN A 608 14.49 -32.05 -1.05
CA GLN A 608 13.23 -31.62 -1.65
C GLN A 608 12.88 -32.57 -2.78
N SER A 609 11.73 -33.24 -2.69
CA SER A 609 11.22 -34.08 -3.77
C SER A 609 10.17 -33.33 -4.59
N ILE A 610 10.32 -33.41 -5.90
CA ILE A 610 9.35 -32.93 -6.88
C ILE A 610 8.85 -34.08 -7.74
N GLU A 611 7.66 -33.92 -8.27
CA GLU A 611 7.13 -34.79 -9.31
C GLU A 611 6.92 -33.96 -10.58
N VAL A 612 7.33 -34.49 -11.72
CA VAL A 612 7.26 -33.82 -13.02
C VAL A 612 6.12 -34.42 -13.83
N PHE A 613 5.24 -33.55 -14.33
CA PHE A 613 4.07 -33.90 -15.13
C PHE A 613 4.20 -33.33 -16.53
N LEU A 614 3.72 -34.09 -17.53
CA LEU A 614 3.59 -33.65 -18.90
C LEU A 614 2.12 -33.75 -19.30
N ASN A 615 1.49 -32.63 -19.60
CA ASN A 615 0.06 -32.53 -19.90
C ASN A 615 -0.85 -33.22 -18.85
N GLY A 616 -0.45 -33.14 -17.57
CA GLY A 616 -1.16 -33.76 -16.43
C GLY A 616 -0.80 -35.22 -16.16
N GLU A 617 0.01 -35.87 -16.99
CA GLU A 617 0.48 -37.24 -16.76
C GLU A 617 1.85 -37.23 -16.09
N LYS A 618 1.96 -37.94 -14.96
CA LYS A 618 3.22 -38.03 -14.21
C LYS A 618 4.28 -38.75 -15.05
N GLN A 619 5.43 -38.09 -15.24
CA GLN A 619 6.56 -38.64 -15.98
C GLN A 619 7.54 -39.33 -15.03
N TYR A 620 8.02 -38.61 -14.01
CA TYR A 620 8.98 -39.13 -13.04
C TYR A 620 9.00 -38.28 -11.76
N ASP A 621 9.69 -38.80 -10.73
CA ASP A 621 10.02 -38.08 -9.50
C ASP A 621 11.50 -37.69 -9.50
N HIS A 622 11.83 -36.52 -8.96
CA HIS A 622 13.20 -36.10 -8.75
C HIS A 622 13.41 -35.62 -7.30
N THR A 623 14.52 -36.01 -6.68
CA THR A 623 14.87 -35.60 -5.31
C THR A 623 16.17 -34.82 -5.31
N PHE A 624 16.07 -33.53 -5.00
CA PHE A 624 17.22 -32.67 -4.75
C PHE A 624 17.81 -32.98 -3.38
N SER A 625 19.13 -33.12 -3.31
CA SER A 625 19.88 -33.38 -2.07
C SER A 625 21.15 -32.52 -1.93
N SER A 626 21.44 -31.70 -2.93
CA SER A 626 22.56 -30.76 -2.95
C SER A 626 22.08 -29.40 -3.45
N PRO A 627 22.63 -28.29 -2.92
CA PRO A 627 22.30 -26.96 -3.43
C PRO A 627 22.90 -26.77 -4.83
N GLY A 628 22.23 -25.95 -5.64
CA GLY A 628 22.69 -25.56 -6.97
C GLY A 628 21.76 -26.01 -8.09
N PRO A 629 21.91 -25.42 -9.29
CA PRO A 629 21.07 -25.74 -10.44
C PRO A 629 21.41 -27.12 -11.01
N ILE A 630 20.38 -27.85 -11.42
CA ILE A 630 20.47 -29.09 -12.21
C ILE A 630 19.58 -28.96 -13.44
N THR A 631 19.78 -29.83 -14.42
CA THR A 631 18.94 -29.89 -15.62
C THR A 631 17.94 -31.05 -15.54
N LEU A 632 16.66 -30.71 -15.52
CA LEU A 632 15.56 -31.66 -15.68
C LEU A 632 15.27 -31.84 -17.18
N GLN A 633 15.11 -33.09 -17.63
CA GLN A 633 14.82 -33.40 -19.03
C GLN A 633 13.37 -33.86 -19.19
N VAL A 634 12.65 -33.29 -20.15
CA VAL A 634 11.26 -33.62 -20.43
C VAL A 634 11.10 -33.95 -21.92
N PRO A 635 10.94 -35.24 -22.28
CA PRO A 635 10.73 -35.64 -23.67
C PRO A 635 9.39 -35.12 -24.20
N VAL A 636 9.45 -34.30 -25.27
CA VAL A 636 8.24 -33.73 -25.92
C VAL A 636 8.07 -34.18 -27.36
N GLY A 637 9.06 -34.86 -27.94
CA GLY A 637 9.02 -35.32 -29.34
C GLY A 637 7.80 -36.17 -29.70
N GLN A 638 7.15 -36.85 -28.75
CA GLN A 638 5.92 -37.60 -28.98
C GLN A 638 4.66 -36.73 -29.19
N LEU A 639 4.77 -35.40 -29.08
CA LEU A 639 3.66 -34.44 -29.13
C LEU A 639 3.55 -33.68 -30.46
N VAL A 640 4.08 -34.24 -31.56
CA VAL A 640 4.16 -33.62 -32.91
C VAL A 640 2.86 -32.98 -33.42
N LYS A 641 1.69 -33.41 -32.93
CA LYS A 641 0.37 -32.90 -33.35
C LYS A 641 -0.25 -31.84 -32.42
N ARG A 642 0.51 -31.32 -31.45
CA ARG A 642 0.01 -30.32 -30.49
C ARG A 642 0.71 -28.98 -30.69
N ASN A 643 -0.05 -27.90 -30.51
CA ASN A 643 0.47 -26.53 -30.62
C ASN A 643 1.11 -26.02 -29.31
N ALA A 644 0.91 -26.74 -28.21
CA ALA A 644 1.45 -26.38 -26.90
C ALA A 644 1.58 -27.61 -25.99
N VAL A 645 2.44 -27.49 -24.98
CA VAL A 645 2.66 -28.49 -23.95
C VAL A 645 2.62 -27.86 -22.55
N SER A 646 2.11 -28.63 -21.60
CA SER A 646 2.06 -28.31 -20.18
C SER A 646 3.13 -29.10 -19.44
N ILE A 647 4.03 -28.43 -18.72
CA ILE A 647 5.02 -29.07 -17.84
C ILE A 647 4.73 -28.65 -16.40
N GLY A 648 4.20 -29.58 -15.61
CA GLY A 648 3.82 -29.35 -14.22
C GLY A 648 4.87 -29.85 -13.23
N PHE A 649 5.02 -29.14 -12.12
CA PHE A 649 5.91 -29.48 -11.02
C PHE A 649 5.10 -29.55 -9.72
N ARG A 650 5.03 -30.72 -9.10
CA ARG A 650 4.43 -30.88 -7.77
C ARG A 650 5.51 -30.99 -6.70
N MET A 651 5.59 -30.01 -5.83
CA MET A 651 6.52 -30.01 -4.70
C MET A 651 5.89 -30.81 -3.56
N ARG A 652 6.55 -31.89 -3.12
CA ARG A 652 5.98 -32.75 -2.05
C ARG A 652 6.00 -32.08 -0.68
N ASN A 653 7.11 -31.40 -0.35
CA ASN A 653 7.32 -30.83 0.98
C ASN A 653 7.78 -29.35 0.94
N PRO A 654 7.18 -28.44 0.16
CA PRO A 654 7.65 -27.06 0.11
C PRO A 654 7.56 -26.40 1.50
N THR A 655 8.53 -25.56 1.86
CA THR A 655 8.66 -24.95 3.21
C THR A 655 9.04 -23.48 3.10
N THR A 656 8.84 -22.71 4.17
CA THR A 656 9.16 -21.29 4.18
C THR A 656 10.52 -21.03 4.82
N PRO A 657 11.34 -20.09 4.31
CA PRO A 657 12.55 -19.65 5.00
C PRO A 657 12.27 -19.19 6.44
N LEU A 658 11.12 -18.56 6.68
CA LEU A 658 10.64 -18.18 8.00
C LEU A 658 10.48 -19.38 8.94
N ALA A 659 9.82 -20.46 8.51
CA ALA A 659 9.65 -21.67 9.31
C ALA A 659 10.97 -22.38 9.59
N GLN A 660 11.96 -22.20 8.71
CA GLN A 660 13.32 -22.71 8.87
C GLN A 660 14.23 -21.78 9.70
N GLY A 661 13.73 -20.61 10.14
CA GLY A 661 14.49 -19.62 10.91
C GLY A 661 15.61 -18.92 10.10
N ILE A 662 15.51 -18.93 8.77
CA ILE A 662 16.53 -18.38 7.86
C ILE A 662 16.31 -16.88 7.61
N SER A 663 15.06 -16.47 7.38
CA SER A 663 14.71 -15.07 7.09
C SER A 663 13.25 -14.76 7.48
N GLN A 664 12.73 -13.60 7.09
CA GLN A 664 11.30 -13.25 7.24
C GLN A 664 10.47 -13.60 6.00
N ASP A 665 11.08 -14.27 5.01
CA ASP A 665 10.39 -14.71 3.80
C ASP A 665 9.42 -15.84 4.14
N ASP A 666 8.14 -15.59 3.91
CA ASP A 666 7.01 -16.47 4.20
C ASP A 666 6.55 -17.27 2.98
N ARG A 667 7.21 -17.12 1.82
CA ARG A 667 6.92 -17.92 0.62
C ARG A 667 7.19 -19.39 0.86
N LYS A 668 6.30 -20.26 0.39
CA LYS A 668 6.43 -21.73 0.51
C LYS A 668 7.31 -22.26 -0.63
N LEU A 669 8.63 -22.08 -0.50
CA LEU A 669 9.62 -22.40 -1.51
C LEU A 669 9.81 -23.91 -1.70
N GLY A 670 10.03 -24.31 -2.95
CA GLY A 670 10.32 -25.70 -3.31
C GLY A 670 11.27 -25.83 -4.49
N LEU A 671 10.89 -25.35 -5.67
CA LEU A 671 11.69 -25.35 -6.90
C LEU A 671 11.99 -23.92 -7.34
N GLY A 672 13.21 -23.64 -7.79
CA GLY A 672 13.63 -22.36 -8.35
C GLY A 672 14.01 -22.54 -9.81
N LEU A 673 13.27 -21.91 -10.72
CA LEU A 673 13.48 -22.01 -12.15
C LEU A 673 14.48 -20.94 -12.63
N HIS A 674 15.49 -21.35 -13.41
CA HIS A 674 16.47 -20.42 -13.98
C HIS A 674 16.20 -20.13 -15.46
N ASN A 675 16.04 -21.18 -16.26
CA ASN A 675 15.91 -21.09 -17.71
C ASN A 675 15.42 -22.43 -18.30
N LEU A 676 15.09 -22.40 -19.59
CA LEU A 676 14.84 -23.61 -20.38
C LEU A 676 15.54 -23.57 -21.74
N MET A 677 15.68 -24.73 -22.38
CA MET A 677 16.23 -24.87 -23.72
C MET A 677 15.54 -26.04 -24.45
N PHE A 678 15.18 -25.81 -25.71
CA PHE A 678 14.73 -26.89 -26.60
C PHE A 678 15.95 -27.55 -27.22
N THR A 679 16.08 -28.87 -27.08
CA THR A 679 17.20 -29.62 -27.63
C THR A 679 16.71 -30.74 -28.51
N ARG A 680 17.49 -31.05 -29.55
CA ARG A 680 17.29 -32.27 -30.34
C ARG A 680 18.11 -33.37 -29.70
N ARG A 681 17.51 -34.54 -29.44
CA ARG A 681 18.27 -35.69 -28.93
C ARG A 681 19.38 -36.03 -29.94
N SER A 682 20.64 -35.87 -29.53
CA SER A 682 21.76 -36.43 -30.27
C SER A 682 21.67 -37.95 -30.19
N ALA A 683 21.60 -38.61 -31.34
CA ALA A 683 21.59 -40.06 -31.45
C ALA A 683 22.96 -40.66 -31.08
N THR A 684 23.43 -40.50 -29.85
CA THR A 684 24.66 -41.13 -29.35
C THR A 684 24.61 -41.31 -27.83
N SER A 685 23.99 -42.42 -27.41
CA SER A 685 24.44 -43.32 -26.32
C SER A 685 23.32 -44.32 -26.03
N ALA A 686 23.11 -45.25 -26.96
CA ALA A 686 22.54 -46.53 -26.59
C ALA A 686 23.64 -47.27 -25.82
N GLY A 687 23.58 -47.20 -24.48
CA GLY A 687 24.31 -48.14 -23.63
C GLY A 687 23.89 -49.55 -24.00
N THR A 688 24.84 -50.34 -24.47
CA THR A 688 24.74 -51.79 -24.63
C THR A 688 24.62 -52.43 -23.22
N PRO A 689 23.96 -53.60 -23.10
CA PRO A 689 23.24 -54.05 -21.91
C PRO A 689 24.09 -54.33 -20.68
#